data_AF-A0A350TKC7-F1
#
_entry.id   AF-A0A350TKC7-F1
#
_cell.length_a   1.000
_cell.length_b   1.000
_cell.length_c   1.000
_cell.angle_alpha   90.00
_cell.angle_beta   90.00
_cell.angle_gamma   90.00
#
_symmetry.space_group_name_H-M   'P 1'
#
loop_
_entity.id
_entity.type
_entity.pdbx_description
1 polymer ?
#
loop_
_entity_poly.entity_id
_entity_poly.type
_entity_poly.pdbx_seq_one_letter_code
_entity_poly.pdbx_strand_id
1 'polypeptide(L)'
;MCEKITNVPALFGQMVFGEQQMQQRLPADIYQKWQQCLAQGTPLDRSTAGEIANAMKDWALEKGATHYTHWFQPMTGFTAEKHDSFITRDGKDGVVMELSAKELSKGEADASSFPSGGLRATFEARGYTAWDPTSYAFVKDETLYIPTIFCSYSGQTLDKKTPLLRSMRVLDKECIRILRLFGNTEAQHVTPQVGPEQEYFLIDEKVYRQREDLKLCGRTLFGARPSKGQELDDHYYGAIKPRVAAFMRELDQELWKLGVLAKTEHNEVAPAQHEIAPIYSDANSACDKNQLTMELLKKVAARHGLVCLLHEKPFAGVNGSGKHDNWSLATDTGENLLKPGSTPSQNAQFLLFLAAFIKGVDEYQEMLRCCVSYPGNDHRLGGNEAPPAIISIFLGDELTAILDSIIQGTEYVDITKKKLTIGVDTLPEIPQDTTDRNRTSPLAFTGNKFEFRMLGSSQSIASPNVVLNTIMAEELRQFADILEKADDFQSALQTLLHDTFTAHQRIIFNGNGYDESWVQEAKRRGLANLRDTVDCMPAYIDKKNIDLFTRHAILTETEMRARYEIHLENYCKVSAIEANTLLEMAMRGVLPAVARYSGDLAKGMARKQEAQFSDLCRIEKYLIQELGIQGGQLLDVCQSLSQALENAPAADSGIDAARYYRSEIVTRTQKAGELIGQLESLVDAKAWPYPTYADILFSV
;
A
#
# COMPACT_ATOMS: atom_id res chain seq x y z
N MET A 1 -12.25 -28.20 27.54
CA MET A 1 -10.88 -27.66 27.55
C MET A 1 -10.99 -26.22 28.03
N CYS A 2 -10.36 -25.86 29.16
CA CYS A 2 -10.31 -24.46 29.58
C CYS A 2 -9.66 -23.65 28.45
N GLU A 3 -10.35 -22.67 27.90
CA GLU A 3 -9.76 -21.73 26.95
C GLU A 3 -8.52 -21.11 27.60
N LYS A 4 -7.37 -21.22 26.94
CA LYS A 4 -6.17 -20.49 27.34
C LYS A 4 -6.51 -19.01 27.27
N ILE A 5 -6.59 -18.34 28.41
CA ILE A 5 -6.75 -16.89 28.49
C ILE A 5 -5.46 -16.25 27.94
N THR A 6 -5.54 -15.55 26.82
CA THR A 6 -4.42 -14.79 26.26
C THR A 6 -4.27 -13.48 27.04
N ASN A 7 -3.17 -13.33 27.78
CA ASN A 7 -2.83 -12.07 28.44
C ASN A 7 -2.12 -11.15 27.43
N VAL A 8 -2.89 -10.30 26.73
CA VAL A 8 -2.38 -9.40 25.70
C VAL A 8 -1.30 -8.44 26.24
N PRO A 9 -1.49 -7.76 27.40
CA PRO A 9 -0.43 -6.93 27.97
C PRO A 9 0.91 -7.64 28.21
N ALA A 10 0.90 -8.92 28.63
CA ALA A 10 2.12 -9.69 28.82
C ALA A 10 2.74 -10.18 27.50
N LEU A 11 1.91 -10.36 26.47
CA LEU A 11 2.31 -10.81 25.14
C LEU A 11 2.90 -9.67 24.30
N PHE A 12 2.38 -8.45 24.48
CA PHE A 12 2.65 -7.32 23.62
C PHE A 12 4.14 -6.93 23.62
N GLY A 13 4.73 -6.84 22.44
CA GLY A 13 6.13 -6.45 22.24
C GLY A 13 7.15 -7.40 22.86
N GLN A 14 6.76 -8.60 23.33
CA GLN A 14 7.68 -9.50 24.01
C GLN A 14 8.84 -9.99 23.12
N MET A 15 8.69 -9.89 21.80
CA MET A 15 9.68 -10.23 20.78
C MET A 15 10.36 -8.98 20.18
N VAL A 16 10.25 -7.82 20.84
CA VAL A 16 10.85 -6.55 20.40
C VAL A 16 11.87 -6.06 21.44
N PHE A 17 13.06 -5.69 20.98
CA PHE A 17 14.09 -5.04 21.77
C PHE A 17 13.82 -3.53 21.85
N GLY A 18 12.70 -3.18 22.48
CA GLY A 18 12.26 -1.79 22.65
C GLY A 18 12.88 -1.10 23.87
N GLU A 19 12.41 0.12 24.16
CA GLU A 19 12.88 0.94 25.28
C GLU A 19 12.89 0.22 26.62
N GLN A 20 11.85 -0.54 26.93
CA GLN A 20 11.75 -1.27 28.20
C GLN A 20 12.90 -2.28 28.36
N GLN A 21 13.26 -2.99 27.28
CA GLN A 21 14.36 -3.96 27.31
C GLN A 21 15.71 -3.25 27.37
N MET A 22 15.86 -2.16 26.60
CA MET A 22 17.06 -1.33 26.64
C MET A 22 17.30 -0.75 28.04
N GLN A 23 16.27 -0.20 28.68
CA GLN A 23 16.37 0.37 30.03
C GLN A 23 16.70 -0.68 31.09
N GLN A 24 16.20 -1.92 30.94
CA GLN A 24 16.46 -3.01 31.89
C GLN A 24 17.86 -3.61 31.74
N ARG A 25 18.44 -3.59 30.54
CA ARG A 25 19.66 -4.33 30.21
C ARG A 25 20.89 -3.45 30.02
N LEU A 26 20.71 -2.21 29.57
CA LEU A 26 21.82 -1.29 29.33
C LEU A 26 22.20 -0.56 30.62
N PRO A 27 23.50 -0.25 30.81
CA PRO A 27 23.92 0.73 31.80
C PRO A 27 23.18 2.07 31.61
N ALA A 28 22.88 2.75 32.72
CA ALA A 28 22.08 3.99 32.69
C ALA A 28 22.69 5.10 31.83
N ASP A 29 24.03 5.22 31.80
CA ASP A 29 24.74 6.19 30.97
C ASP A 29 24.66 5.86 29.46
N ILE A 30 24.71 4.57 29.11
CA ILE A 30 24.55 4.09 27.73
C ILE A 30 23.12 4.32 27.24
N TYR A 31 22.11 4.02 28.07
CA TYR A 31 20.71 4.29 27.74
C TYR A 31 20.45 5.80 27.53
N GLN A 32 20.96 6.65 28.40
CA GLN A 32 20.84 8.11 28.25
C GLN A 32 21.54 8.63 26.98
N LYS A 33 22.73 8.12 26.65
CA LYS A 33 23.42 8.48 25.39
C LYS A 33 22.60 8.07 24.17
N TRP A 34 22.00 6.88 24.18
CA TRP A 34 21.11 6.44 23.11
C TRP A 34 19.90 7.37 22.95
N GLN A 35 19.23 7.73 24.05
CA GLN A 35 18.11 8.68 24.02
C GLN A 35 18.53 10.06 23.49
N GLN A 36 19.70 10.56 23.89
CA GLN A 36 20.25 11.82 23.39
C GLN A 36 20.56 11.76 21.89
N CYS A 37 21.13 10.66 21.40
CA CYS A 37 21.39 10.45 19.98
C CYS A 37 20.10 10.46 19.17
N LEU A 38 19.02 9.83 19.66
CA LEU A 38 17.71 9.88 19.01
C LEU A 38 17.14 11.29 18.98
N ALA A 39 17.12 11.98 20.12
CA ALA A 39 16.58 13.35 20.20
C ALA A 39 17.36 14.36 19.34
N GLN A 40 18.69 14.22 19.26
CA GLN A 40 19.54 15.14 18.50
C GLN A 40 19.76 14.71 17.04
N GLY A 41 19.35 13.50 16.65
CA GLY A 41 19.64 12.91 15.34
C GLY A 41 21.13 12.73 15.08
N THR A 42 21.94 12.45 16.11
CA THR A 42 23.39 12.28 16.01
C THR A 42 23.81 10.82 15.93
N PRO A 43 24.93 10.48 15.26
CA PRO A 43 25.43 9.11 15.20
C PRO A 43 25.84 8.60 16.59
N LEU A 44 25.54 7.33 16.86
CA LEU A 44 26.04 6.63 18.05
C LEU A 44 27.55 6.42 17.96
N ASP A 45 28.26 6.67 19.06
CA ASP A 45 29.68 6.33 19.14
C ASP A 45 29.87 4.80 19.21
N ARG A 46 31.04 4.34 18.76
CA ARG A 46 31.34 2.91 18.63
C ARG A 46 31.29 2.15 19.97
N SER A 47 31.57 2.81 21.08
CA SER A 47 31.52 2.18 22.40
C SER A 47 30.07 1.94 22.81
N THR A 48 29.22 2.96 22.70
CA THR A 48 27.78 2.86 22.98
C THR A 48 27.11 1.83 22.07
N ALA A 49 27.45 1.82 20.78
CA ALA A 49 26.96 0.81 19.84
C ALA A 49 27.40 -0.62 20.20
N GLY A 50 28.60 -0.81 20.76
CA GLY A 50 29.10 -2.11 21.19
C GLY A 50 28.35 -2.68 22.40
N GLU A 51 28.08 -1.83 23.39
CA GLU A 51 27.27 -2.21 24.56
C GLU A 51 25.84 -2.57 24.14
N ILE A 52 25.23 -1.79 23.24
CA ILE A 52 23.91 -2.09 22.68
C ILE A 52 23.92 -3.41 21.91
N ALA A 53 24.94 -3.64 21.07
CA ALA A 53 25.05 -4.88 20.29
C ALA A 53 25.14 -6.11 21.19
N ASN A 54 25.94 -6.05 22.26
CA ASN A 54 26.06 -7.14 23.24
C ASN A 54 24.72 -7.40 23.94
N ALA A 55 24.06 -6.35 24.47
CA ALA A 55 22.78 -6.49 25.15
C ALA A 55 21.67 -7.01 24.23
N MET A 56 21.63 -6.54 22.98
CA MET A 56 20.67 -6.97 21.95
C MET A 56 20.89 -8.44 21.59
N LYS A 57 22.15 -8.87 21.42
CA LYS A 57 22.51 -10.26 21.15
C LYS A 57 22.10 -11.16 22.32
N ASP A 58 22.48 -10.83 23.55
CA ASP A 58 22.15 -11.66 24.71
C ASP A 58 20.63 -11.81 24.88
N TRP A 59 19.88 -10.70 24.72
CA TRP A 59 18.42 -10.75 24.69
C TRP A 59 17.88 -11.65 23.55
N ALA A 60 18.46 -11.57 22.35
CA ALA A 60 18.02 -12.37 21.22
C ALA A 60 18.29 -13.86 21.44
N LEU A 61 19.45 -14.22 22.00
CA LEU A 61 19.79 -15.60 22.37
C LEU A 61 18.80 -16.16 23.41
N GLU A 62 18.39 -15.36 24.39
CA GLU A 62 17.34 -15.76 25.36
C GLU A 62 15.98 -16.01 24.69
N LYS A 63 15.70 -15.36 23.56
CA LYS A 63 14.52 -15.61 22.71
C LYS A 63 14.70 -16.78 21.74
N GLY A 64 15.84 -17.48 21.81
CA GLY A 64 16.16 -18.62 20.95
C GLY A 64 16.78 -18.24 19.62
N ALA A 65 17.18 -16.98 19.41
CA ALA A 65 17.81 -16.58 18.18
C ALA A 65 19.18 -17.24 18.00
N THR A 66 19.48 -17.74 16.81
CA THR A 66 20.79 -18.30 16.45
C THR A 66 21.52 -17.48 15.38
N HIS A 67 20.76 -16.64 14.69
CA HIS A 67 21.22 -15.76 13.62
C HIS A 67 20.77 -14.32 13.87
N TYR A 68 21.40 -13.39 13.17
CA TYR A 68 20.92 -12.02 13.00
C TYR A 68 20.85 -11.67 11.52
N THR A 69 20.10 -10.62 11.22
CA THR A 69 19.98 -10.09 9.87
C THR A 69 19.78 -8.59 9.88
N HIS A 70 20.41 -7.92 8.91
CA HIS A 70 20.02 -6.58 8.53
C HIS A 70 18.78 -6.66 7.66
N TRP A 71 17.67 -6.18 8.21
CA TRP A 71 16.37 -6.18 7.58
C TRP A 71 16.14 -4.82 6.92
N PHE A 72 15.94 -4.79 5.61
CA PHE A 72 15.78 -3.54 4.85
C PHE A 72 14.69 -3.70 3.79
N GLN A 73 14.23 -2.56 3.27
CA GLN A 73 13.15 -2.47 2.28
C GLN A 73 13.71 -1.94 0.94
N PRO A 74 14.26 -2.80 0.06
CA PRO A 74 14.78 -2.38 -1.24
C PRO A 74 13.67 -1.83 -2.16
N MET A 75 14.06 -1.31 -3.32
CA MET A 75 13.14 -0.72 -4.30
C MET A 75 12.12 -1.70 -4.91
N THR A 76 12.21 -3.00 -4.60
CA THR A 76 11.18 -4.00 -4.96
C THR A 76 9.85 -3.79 -4.22
N GLY A 77 9.85 -3.06 -3.09
CA GLY A 77 8.66 -2.83 -2.27
C GLY A 77 8.40 -3.88 -1.18
N PHE A 78 9.14 -4.99 -1.20
CA PHE A 78 9.15 -6.01 -0.15
C PHE A 78 10.43 -5.90 0.69
N THR A 79 10.48 -6.62 1.80
CA THR A 79 11.67 -6.68 2.65
C THR A 79 12.70 -7.66 2.11
N ALA A 80 13.97 -7.41 2.40
CA ALA A 80 15.08 -8.31 2.13
C ALA A 80 15.92 -8.52 3.38
N GLU A 81 16.55 -9.70 3.45
CA GLU A 81 17.31 -10.16 4.61
C GLU A 81 18.38 -11.17 4.18
N LYS A 82 19.47 -11.21 4.94
CA LYS A 82 20.55 -12.20 4.87
C LYS A 82 20.85 -12.66 6.30
N HIS A 83 20.77 -13.96 6.56
CA HIS A 83 20.96 -14.49 7.92
C HIS A 83 22.43 -14.83 8.13
N ASP A 84 23.04 -14.15 9.09
CA ASP A 84 24.40 -14.40 9.57
C ASP A 84 24.31 -15.00 10.97
N SER A 85 25.05 -16.09 11.22
CA SER A 85 25.09 -16.69 12.55
C SER A 85 25.93 -15.81 13.50
N PHE A 86 25.56 -15.76 14.78
CA PHE A 86 26.40 -15.11 15.80
C PHE A 86 27.73 -15.85 16.06
N ILE A 87 27.95 -17.00 15.44
CA ILE A 87 29.10 -17.87 15.74
C ILE A 87 30.44 -17.24 15.31
N THR A 88 31.33 -17.07 16.28
CA THR A 88 32.72 -16.68 16.07
C THR A 88 33.64 -17.70 16.72
N ARG A 89 34.81 -17.94 16.12
CA ARG A 89 35.80 -18.88 16.68
C ARG A 89 36.37 -18.34 17.98
N ASP A 90 36.39 -19.19 19.01
CA ASP A 90 37.07 -18.95 20.28
C ASP A 90 38.26 -19.91 20.41
N GLY A 91 39.47 -19.42 20.15
CA GLY A 91 40.69 -20.24 20.16
C GLY A 91 40.75 -21.29 19.03
N LYS A 92 41.25 -22.49 19.34
CA LYS A 92 41.45 -23.57 18.35
C LYS A 92 40.21 -24.42 18.09
N ASP A 93 39.46 -24.74 19.16
CA ASP A 93 38.37 -25.73 19.12
C ASP A 93 37.04 -25.21 19.70
N GLY A 94 36.98 -23.95 20.17
CA GLY A 94 35.81 -23.35 20.80
C GLY A 94 35.03 -22.40 19.89
N VAL A 95 33.80 -22.10 20.28
CA VAL A 95 32.92 -21.13 19.62
C VAL A 95 32.26 -20.24 20.67
N VAL A 96 32.08 -18.97 20.32
CA VAL A 96 31.35 -17.99 21.11
C VAL A 96 30.31 -17.31 20.23
N MET A 97 29.22 -16.83 20.83
CA MET A 97 28.20 -16.04 20.15
C MET A 97 28.53 -14.55 20.33
N GLU A 98 28.79 -13.85 19.23
CA GLU A 98 29.17 -12.44 19.18
C GLU A 98 28.31 -11.65 18.19
N LEU A 99 28.03 -10.39 18.54
CA LEU A 99 27.54 -9.36 17.63
C LEU A 99 28.35 -8.10 17.93
N SER A 100 29.28 -7.74 17.05
CA SER A 100 30.15 -6.59 17.28
C SER A 100 29.44 -5.26 16.99
N ALA A 101 29.95 -4.17 17.55
CA ALA A 101 29.50 -2.81 17.21
C ALA A 101 29.52 -2.53 15.69
N LYS A 102 30.52 -3.11 14.99
CA LYS A 102 30.68 -2.97 13.54
C LYS A 102 29.55 -3.67 12.81
N GLU A 103 29.23 -4.89 13.20
CA GLU A 103 28.15 -5.68 12.60
C GLU A 103 26.79 -5.07 12.89
N LEU A 104 26.53 -4.57 14.11
CA LEU A 104 25.29 -3.85 14.41
C LEU A 104 25.15 -2.59 13.56
N SER A 105 26.20 -1.76 13.50
CA SER A 105 26.11 -0.46 12.84
C SER A 105 26.08 -0.55 11.32
N LYS A 106 26.71 -1.58 10.73
CA LYS A 106 26.89 -1.68 9.29
C LYS A 106 26.95 -3.12 8.81
N GLY A 107 26.18 -3.43 7.76
CA GLY A 107 26.31 -4.65 6.97
C GLY A 107 26.80 -4.39 5.54
N GLU A 108 27.01 -5.51 4.84
CA GLU A 108 27.25 -5.55 3.40
C GLU A 108 26.19 -6.46 2.76
N ALA A 109 25.58 -5.98 1.69
CA ALA A 109 24.60 -6.72 0.91
C ALA A 109 24.90 -6.55 -0.59
N ASP A 110 24.36 -7.46 -1.40
CA ASP A 110 24.47 -7.37 -2.85
C ASP A 110 23.45 -6.36 -3.40
N ALA A 111 23.94 -5.25 -3.94
CA ALA A 111 23.18 -4.18 -4.56
C ALA A 111 22.94 -4.36 -6.07
N SER A 112 23.61 -5.28 -6.76
CA SER A 112 23.35 -5.50 -8.19
C SER A 112 22.18 -6.44 -8.45
N SER A 113 21.83 -7.29 -7.49
CA SER A 113 20.69 -8.21 -7.57
C SER A 113 19.33 -7.56 -7.25
N PHE A 114 19.31 -6.32 -6.76
CA PHE A 114 18.09 -5.55 -6.57
C PHE A 114 17.87 -4.58 -7.74
N PRO A 115 16.61 -4.22 -8.07
CA PRO A 115 16.33 -3.18 -9.03
C PRO A 115 17.09 -1.91 -8.63
N SER A 116 17.88 -1.36 -9.55
CA SER A 116 18.74 -0.20 -9.30
C SER A 116 18.54 0.94 -10.30
N GLY A 117 17.79 0.72 -11.38
CA GLY A 117 17.51 1.74 -12.40
C GLY A 117 18.78 2.33 -13.02
N GLY A 118 19.82 1.51 -13.18
CA GLY A 118 21.11 1.93 -13.70
C GLY A 118 22.05 2.59 -12.68
N LEU A 119 21.65 2.74 -11.41
CA LEU A 119 22.54 3.25 -10.33
C LEU A 119 23.72 2.31 -10.04
N ARG A 120 23.61 1.04 -10.43
CA ARG A 120 24.68 0.04 -10.30
C ARG A 120 24.79 -0.76 -11.59
N ALA A 121 26.03 -0.93 -12.06
CA ALA A 121 26.32 -1.88 -13.12
C ALA A 121 26.13 -3.32 -12.60
N THR A 122 25.72 -4.24 -13.46
CA THR A 122 25.44 -5.64 -13.11
C THR A 122 26.65 -6.38 -12.54
N PHE A 123 27.88 -5.96 -12.88
CA PHE A 123 29.11 -6.54 -12.35
C PHE A 123 29.58 -5.89 -11.02
N GLU A 124 28.94 -4.82 -10.56
CA GLU A 124 29.32 -4.09 -9.34
C GLU A 124 28.32 -4.34 -8.20
N ALA A 125 28.57 -5.41 -7.42
CA ALA A 125 27.62 -5.91 -6.43
C ALA A 125 27.61 -5.19 -5.08
N ARG A 126 28.65 -4.45 -4.69
CA ARG A 126 28.73 -3.97 -3.29
C ARG A 126 27.64 -2.92 -2.95
N GLY A 127 26.89 -3.16 -1.87
CA GLY A 127 26.02 -2.20 -1.19
C GLY A 127 26.21 -2.27 0.32
N TYR A 128 25.71 -1.26 1.04
CA TYR A 128 25.86 -1.17 2.48
C TYR A 128 24.50 -1.03 3.15
N THR A 129 24.32 -1.76 4.25
CA THR A 129 23.22 -1.53 5.19
C THR A 129 23.73 -0.77 6.40
N ALA A 130 22.89 0.08 6.98
CA ALA A 130 23.19 0.76 8.24
C ALA A 130 21.99 0.72 9.17
N TRP A 131 22.22 0.44 10.44
CA TRP A 131 21.15 0.36 11.45
C TRP A 131 20.41 1.69 11.61
N ASP A 132 19.09 1.62 11.59
CA ASP A 132 18.20 2.71 11.98
C ASP A 132 17.87 2.59 13.48
N PRO A 133 18.46 3.42 14.35
CA PRO A 133 18.21 3.35 15.79
C PRO A 133 16.80 3.83 16.19
N THR A 134 16.05 4.46 15.27
CA THR A 134 14.67 4.92 15.50
C THR A 134 13.64 3.80 15.30
N SER A 135 14.06 2.63 14.82
CA SER A 135 13.23 1.44 14.69
C SER A 135 13.81 0.27 15.51
N TYR A 136 12.95 -0.37 16.31
CA TYR A 136 13.40 -1.39 17.24
C TYR A 136 13.70 -2.73 16.56
N ALA A 137 14.81 -3.35 16.98
CA ALA A 137 15.12 -4.71 16.59
C ALA A 137 14.09 -5.69 17.18
N PHE A 138 13.86 -6.81 16.49
CA PHE A 138 12.88 -7.82 16.92
C PHE A 138 13.38 -9.23 16.62
N VAL A 139 12.83 -10.24 17.30
CA VAL A 139 13.14 -11.65 17.02
C VAL A 139 11.94 -12.29 16.36
N LYS A 140 12.17 -12.96 15.23
CA LYS A 140 11.18 -13.72 14.46
C LYS A 140 11.89 -14.94 13.88
N ASP A 141 11.22 -16.09 13.86
CA ASP A 141 11.77 -17.33 13.27
C ASP A 141 13.21 -17.67 13.72
N GLU A 142 13.49 -17.53 15.02
CA GLU A 142 14.83 -17.80 15.61
C GLU A 142 15.97 -16.94 15.05
N THR A 143 15.64 -15.75 14.53
CA THR A 143 16.60 -14.77 14.00
C THR A 143 16.33 -13.39 14.59
N LEU A 144 17.39 -12.66 14.92
CA LEU A 144 17.36 -11.24 15.30
C LEU A 144 17.30 -10.38 14.04
N TYR A 145 16.25 -9.60 13.89
CA TYR A 145 16.05 -8.65 12.81
C TYR A 145 16.43 -7.25 13.27
N ILE A 146 17.39 -6.65 12.58
CA ILE A 146 17.89 -5.30 12.84
C ILE A 146 17.39 -4.40 11.69
N PRO A 147 16.43 -3.49 11.92
CA PRO A 147 15.95 -2.57 10.89
C PRO A 147 17.06 -1.68 10.35
N THR A 148 17.25 -1.66 9.04
CA THR A 148 18.36 -0.96 8.39
C THR A 148 17.91 -0.18 7.18
N ILE A 149 18.66 0.88 6.87
CA ILE A 149 18.64 1.53 5.56
C ILE A 149 19.59 0.79 4.60
N PHE A 150 19.36 0.91 3.29
CA PHE A 150 20.19 0.31 2.26
C PHE A 150 20.61 1.30 1.17
N CYS A 151 21.93 1.39 0.95
CA CYS A 151 22.52 2.27 -0.04
C CYS A 151 23.57 1.57 -0.92
N SER A 152 23.81 2.15 -2.08
CA SER A 152 24.83 1.71 -3.03
C SER A 152 26.25 1.94 -2.50
N TYR A 153 27.25 1.35 -3.16
CA TYR A 153 28.66 1.64 -2.87
C TYR A 153 29.00 3.14 -2.91
N SER A 154 28.39 3.89 -3.83
CA SER A 154 28.62 5.33 -4.03
C SER A 154 27.67 6.20 -3.21
N GLY A 155 26.87 5.61 -2.32
CA GLY A 155 26.00 6.31 -1.38
C GLY A 155 24.61 6.69 -1.90
N GLN A 156 24.23 6.26 -3.11
CA GLN A 156 22.86 6.45 -3.59
C GLN A 156 21.89 5.53 -2.85
N THR A 157 20.67 6.01 -2.68
CA THR A 157 19.61 5.36 -1.94
C THR A 157 19.00 4.23 -2.77
N LEU A 158 19.06 2.99 -2.27
CA LEU A 158 18.50 1.81 -2.92
C LEU A 158 17.33 1.19 -2.13
N ASP A 159 16.77 1.95 -1.19
CA ASP A 159 15.68 1.51 -0.31
C ASP A 159 14.47 2.46 -0.37
N LYS A 160 13.44 2.11 0.39
CA LYS A 160 12.28 2.99 0.66
C LYS A 160 12.37 3.72 2.00
N LYS A 161 13.23 3.28 2.91
CA LYS A 161 13.33 3.79 4.28
C LYS A 161 14.14 5.08 4.38
N THR A 162 15.25 5.20 3.65
CA THR A 162 16.07 6.43 3.66
C THR A 162 15.29 7.67 3.20
N PRO A 163 14.53 7.65 2.09
CA PRO A 163 13.74 8.82 1.67
C PRO A 163 12.65 9.14 2.69
N LEU A 164 12.07 8.13 3.34
CA LEU A 164 11.07 8.33 4.40
C LEU A 164 11.66 9.11 5.57
N LEU A 165 12.78 8.62 6.14
CA LEU A 165 13.47 9.29 7.24
C LEU A 165 13.89 10.73 6.88
N ARG A 166 14.38 10.94 5.66
CA ARG A 166 14.71 12.29 5.16
C ARG A 166 13.47 13.18 5.10
N SER A 167 12.36 12.69 4.55
CA SER A 167 11.10 13.45 4.45
C SER A 167 10.53 13.82 5.82
N MET A 168 10.58 12.90 6.80
CA MET A 168 10.12 13.15 8.17
C MET A 168 10.94 14.25 8.83
N ARG A 169 12.27 14.23 8.68
CA ARG A 169 13.16 15.26 9.26
C ARG A 169 12.94 16.65 8.66
N VAL A 170 12.72 16.73 7.35
CA VAL A 170 12.46 18.01 6.68
C VAL A 170 11.10 18.56 7.13
N LEU A 171 10.08 17.70 7.16
CA LEU A 171 8.76 18.06 7.65
C LEU A 171 8.78 18.55 9.10
N ASP A 172 9.44 17.81 10.00
CA ASP A 172 9.63 18.19 11.41
C ASP A 172 10.15 19.63 11.54
N LYS A 173 11.26 19.93 10.86
CA LYS A 173 11.88 21.25 10.86
C LYS A 173 10.90 22.36 10.42
N GLU A 174 10.20 22.18 9.31
CA GLU A 174 9.31 23.21 8.76
C GLU A 174 8.03 23.35 9.60
N CYS A 175 7.52 22.27 10.20
CA CYS A 175 6.44 22.34 11.19
C CYS A 175 6.88 23.13 12.43
N ILE A 176 8.07 22.88 12.98
CA ILE A 176 8.57 23.61 14.15
C ILE A 176 8.74 25.10 13.85
N ARG A 177 9.26 25.48 12.66
CA ARG A 177 9.33 26.89 12.24
C ARG A 177 7.96 27.56 12.32
N ILE A 178 6.93 26.92 11.77
CA ILE A 178 5.56 27.42 11.81
C ILE A 178 5.04 27.50 13.24
N LEU A 179 5.23 26.47 14.06
CA LEU A 179 4.80 26.47 15.46
C LEU A 179 5.44 27.61 16.27
N ARG A 180 6.70 27.97 15.98
CA ARG A 180 7.36 29.13 16.61
C ARG A 180 6.66 30.45 16.26
N LEU A 181 6.14 30.60 15.04
CA LEU A 181 5.39 31.79 14.63
C LEU A 181 4.05 31.92 15.38
N PHE A 182 3.42 30.80 15.74
CA PHE A 182 2.23 30.76 16.59
C PHE A 182 2.53 30.86 18.10
N GLY A 183 3.81 31.04 18.48
CA GLY A 183 4.23 31.24 19.86
C GLY A 183 4.43 29.95 20.68
N ASN A 184 4.33 28.77 20.06
CA ASN A 184 4.66 27.51 20.75
C ASN A 184 6.18 27.44 20.94
N THR A 185 6.65 27.40 22.20
CA THR A 185 8.06 27.27 22.57
C THR A 185 8.41 25.91 23.18
N GLU A 186 7.39 25.08 23.44
CA GLU A 186 7.53 23.82 24.16
C GLU A 186 7.84 22.65 23.22
N ALA A 187 7.08 22.52 22.13
CA ALA A 187 7.25 21.41 21.19
C ALA A 187 8.63 21.46 20.55
N GLN A 188 9.40 20.36 20.57
CA GLN A 188 10.72 20.28 19.94
C GLN A 188 10.67 19.50 18.62
N HIS A 189 9.73 18.57 18.51
CA HIS A 189 9.55 17.75 17.31
C HIS A 189 8.08 17.62 16.90
N VAL A 190 7.87 17.49 15.60
CA VAL A 190 6.61 17.10 14.97
C VAL A 190 6.86 15.84 14.14
N THR A 191 6.11 14.79 14.46
CA THR A 191 6.25 13.48 13.82
C THR A 191 4.99 13.13 13.04
N PRO A 192 5.10 12.78 11.74
CA PRO A 192 3.96 12.26 10.99
C PRO A 192 3.50 10.93 11.58
N GLN A 193 2.20 10.81 11.82
CA GLN A 193 1.52 9.65 12.36
C GLN A 193 0.72 8.96 11.26
N VAL A 194 0.83 7.64 11.17
CA VAL A 194 0.30 6.83 10.08
C VAL A 194 -0.44 5.62 10.61
N GLY A 195 -1.68 5.42 10.17
CA GLY A 195 -2.53 4.26 10.44
C GLY A 195 -2.95 3.54 9.15
N PRO A 196 -2.24 2.49 8.72
CA PRO A 196 -2.57 1.80 7.48
C PRO A 196 -3.67 0.75 7.67
N GLU A 197 -4.77 0.84 6.93
CA GLU A 197 -5.84 -0.17 6.90
C GLU A 197 -5.48 -1.21 5.83
N GLN A 198 -5.25 -2.47 6.19
CA GLN A 198 -4.76 -3.49 5.26
C GLN A 198 -5.89 -4.43 4.85
N GLU A 199 -6.33 -4.32 3.61
CA GLU A 199 -7.27 -5.28 3.01
C GLU A 199 -6.53 -6.45 2.35
N TYR A 200 -7.19 -7.62 2.32
CA TYR A 200 -6.67 -8.86 1.73
C TYR A 200 -7.78 -9.87 1.45
N PHE A 201 -7.50 -10.87 0.61
CA PHE A 201 -8.37 -12.04 0.40
C PHE A 201 -7.79 -13.30 1.04
N LEU A 202 -8.65 -14.18 1.56
CA LEU A 202 -8.28 -15.52 2.02
C LEU A 202 -9.01 -16.59 1.21
N ILE A 203 -8.27 -17.47 0.54
CA ILE A 203 -8.85 -18.60 -0.20
C ILE A 203 -8.29 -19.94 0.28
N ASP A 204 -9.01 -21.02 0.03
CA ASP A 204 -8.51 -22.36 0.37
C ASP A 204 -7.28 -22.72 -0.48
N GLU A 205 -6.26 -23.26 0.16
CA GLU A 205 -5.02 -23.63 -0.51
C GLU A 205 -5.23 -24.64 -1.65
N LYS A 206 -6.21 -25.54 -1.55
CA LYS A 206 -6.47 -26.56 -2.57
C LYS A 206 -6.99 -25.95 -3.86
N VAL A 207 -7.83 -24.92 -3.79
CA VAL A 207 -8.32 -24.22 -5.00
C VAL A 207 -7.23 -23.31 -5.56
N TYR A 208 -6.44 -22.67 -4.71
CA TYR A 208 -5.28 -21.87 -5.12
C TYR A 208 -4.26 -22.68 -5.93
N ARG A 209 -3.90 -23.88 -5.47
CA ARG A 209 -2.90 -24.73 -6.13
C ARG A 209 -3.28 -25.15 -7.55
N GLN A 210 -4.58 -25.14 -7.88
CA GLN A 210 -5.14 -25.46 -9.20
C GLN A 210 -5.15 -24.28 -10.17
N ARG A 211 -4.77 -23.08 -9.74
CA ARG A 211 -4.79 -21.84 -10.53
C ARG A 211 -3.36 -21.29 -10.68
N GLU A 212 -2.74 -21.57 -11.82
CA GLU A 212 -1.37 -21.12 -12.12
C GLU A 212 -1.26 -19.60 -12.16
N ASP A 213 -2.28 -18.94 -12.70
CA ASP A 213 -2.41 -17.48 -12.69
C ASP A 213 -2.39 -16.89 -11.27
N LEU A 214 -3.13 -17.47 -10.32
CA LEU A 214 -3.06 -17.03 -8.92
C LEU A 214 -1.67 -17.24 -8.31
N LYS A 215 -0.98 -18.32 -8.67
CA LYS A 215 0.37 -18.63 -8.14
C LYS A 215 1.45 -17.69 -8.66
N LEU A 216 1.44 -17.43 -9.97
CA LEU A 216 2.51 -16.68 -10.63
C LEU A 216 2.21 -15.19 -10.72
N CYS A 217 0.94 -14.80 -10.82
CA CYS A 217 0.52 -13.42 -11.02
C CYS A 217 -0.13 -12.80 -9.76
N GLY A 218 -0.50 -13.62 -8.76
CA GLY A 218 -1.21 -13.14 -7.57
C GLY A 218 -2.67 -12.74 -7.81
N ARG A 219 -3.14 -12.89 -9.05
CA ARG A 219 -4.52 -12.60 -9.49
C ARG A 219 -4.98 -13.63 -10.51
N THR A 220 -6.29 -13.71 -10.67
CA THR A 220 -6.88 -14.44 -11.79
C THR A 220 -6.78 -13.61 -13.07
N LEU A 221 -6.41 -14.26 -14.18
CA LEU A 221 -6.35 -13.65 -15.51
C LEU A 221 -7.61 -13.90 -16.33
N PHE A 222 -8.45 -14.83 -15.87
CA PHE A 222 -9.77 -15.13 -16.41
C PHE A 222 -10.69 -15.71 -15.31
N GLY A 223 -11.98 -15.69 -15.57
CA GLY A 223 -13.00 -16.34 -14.74
C GLY A 223 -14.38 -15.76 -15.02
N ALA A 224 -15.39 -16.62 -15.14
CA ALA A 224 -16.77 -16.17 -15.31
C ALA A 224 -17.31 -15.58 -14.00
N ARG A 225 -18.15 -14.54 -14.11
CA ARG A 225 -18.82 -13.96 -12.94
C ARG A 225 -19.74 -15.03 -12.32
N PRO A 226 -19.64 -15.30 -11.01
CA PRO A 226 -20.51 -16.27 -10.35
C PRO A 226 -21.95 -15.73 -10.26
N SER A 227 -22.93 -16.63 -10.08
CA SER A 227 -24.34 -16.24 -9.89
C SER A 227 -24.58 -15.42 -8.62
N LYS A 228 -23.73 -15.63 -7.59
CA LYS A 228 -23.61 -14.78 -6.41
C LYS A 228 -22.15 -14.33 -6.32
N GLY A 229 -21.90 -13.04 -6.46
CA GLY A 229 -20.65 -12.36 -6.11
C GLY A 229 -20.87 -11.59 -4.82
N GLN A 230 -21.08 -10.28 -4.95
CA GLN A 230 -21.24 -9.34 -3.83
C GLN A 230 -22.59 -8.59 -3.85
N GLU A 231 -23.54 -8.98 -4.72
CA GLU A 231 -24.77 -8.22 -5.01
C GLU A 231 -25.74 -8.10 -3.83
N LEU A 232 -25.54 -8.88 -2.76
CA LEU A 232 -26.39 -8.84 -1.56
C LEU A 232 -25.82 -7.96 -0.44
N ASP A 233 -24.59 -7.46 -0.58
CA ASP A 233 -23.87 -6.69 0.44
C ASP A 233 -23.87 -7.38 1.83
N ASP A 234 -23.92 -8.72 1.85
CA ASP A 234 -24.15 -9.53 3.05
C ASP A 234 -22.86 -10.00 3.75
N HIS A 235 -21.70 -9.72 3.13
CA HIS A 235 -20.39 -10.08 3.66
C HIS A 235 -19.81 -8.97 4.56
N TYR A 236 -20.03 -7.69 4.23
CA TYR A 236 -19.50 -6.55 4.98
C TYR A 236 -20.05 -6.52 6.41
N TYR A 237 -19.15 -6.55 7.41
CA TYR A 237 -19.50 -6.77 8.83
C TYR A 237 -20.38 -8.00 9.10
N GLY A 238 -20.46 -8.93 8.16
CA GLY A 238 -21.12 -10.22 8.33
C GLY A 238 -20.37 -11.12 9.31
N ALA A 239 -20.99 -12.25 9.66
CA ALA A 239 -20.38 -13.21 10.56
C ALA A 239 -19.06 -13.79 9.96
N ILE A 240 -17.98 -13.72 10.73
CA ILE A 240 -16.68 -14.29 10.34
C ILE A 240 -16.75 -15.81 10.46
N LYS A 241 -16.39 -16.52 9.38
CA LYS A 241 -16.42 -17.99 9.35
C LYS A 241 -15.44 -18.57 10.37
N PRO A 242 -15.74 -19.70 11.03
CA PRO A 242 -14.90 -20.24 12.11
C PRO A 242 -13.41 -20.45 11.75
N ARG A 243 -13.13 -20.86 10.51
CA ARG A 243 -11.76 -21.05 10.01
C ARG A 243 -11.01 -19.74 9.85
N VAL A 244 -11.68 -18.70 9.32
CA VAL A 244 -11.12 -17.35 9.23
C VAL A 244 -10.89 -16.77 10.62
N ALA A 245 -11.85 -16.92 11.53
CA ALA A 245 -11.71 -16.46 12.92
C ALA A 245 -10.55 -17.13 13.66
N ALA A 246 -10.25 -18.39 13.37
CA ALA A 246 -9.08 -19.08 13.93
C ALA A 246 -7.76 -18.51 13.39
N PHE A 247 -7.71 -18.21 12.08
CA PHE A 247 -6.58 -17.53 11.44
C PHE A 247 -6.36 -16.12 12.05
N MET A 248 -7.40 -15.31 12.10
CA MET A 248 -7.41 -13.94 12.64
C MET A 248 -6.91 -13.90 14.09
N ARG A 249 -7.42 -14.79 14.94
CA ARG A 249 -6.99 -14.93 16.34
C ARG A 249 -5.50 -15.24 16.50
N GLU A 250 -4.94 -16.04 15.59
CA GLU A 250 -3.50 -16.35 15.61
C GLU A 250 -2.67 -15.20 15.06
N LEU A 251 -3.14 -14.56 13.99
CA LEU A 251 -2.53 -13.38 13.40
C LEU A 251 -2.37 -12.27 14.43
N ASP A 252 -3.44 -11.94 15.17
CA ASP A 252 -3.43 -10.96 16.25
C ASP A 252 -2.35 -11.26 17.29
N GLN A 253 -2.23 -12.52 17.71
CA GLN A 253 -1.23 -12.93 18.70
C GLN A 253 0.19 -12.76 18.16
N GLU A 254 0.46 -13.14 16.91
CA GLU A 254 1.78 -12.95 16.29
C GLU A 254 2.13 -11.47 16.10
N LEU A 255 1.14 -10.65 15.72
CA LEU A 255 1.32 -9.20 15.56
C LEU A 255 1.57 -8.51 16.91
N TRP A 256 0.80 -8.85 17.94
CA TRP A 256 1.00 -8.30 19.29
C TRP A 256 2.38 -8.66 19.84
N LYS A 257 2.88 -9.89 19.63
CA LYS A 257 4.25 -10.29 20.03
C LYS A 257 5.32 -9.37 19.46
N LEU A 258 5.13 -8.91 18.22
CA LEU A 258 6.03 -7.99 17.49
C LEU A 258 5.71 -6.50 17.73
N GLY A 259 4.83 -6.18 18.68
CA GLY A 259 4.53 -4.79 19.05
C GLY A 259 3.67 -4.03 18.01
N VAL A 260 2.99 -4.76 17.13
CA VAL A 260 1.97 -4.19 16.23
C VAL A 260 0.68 -4.02 17.02
N LEU A 261 0.11 -2.81 17.00
CA LEU A 261 -1.13 -2.48 17.72
C LEU A 261 -2.37 -2.91 16.91
N ALA A 262 -2.42 -4.17 16.48
CA ALA A 262 -3.57 -4.74 15.76
C ALA A 262 -4.85 -4.55 16.60
N LYS A 263 -5.85 -3.88 16.04
CA LYS A 263 -7.00 -3.36 16.79
C LYS A 263 -8.35 -3.75 16.21
N THR A 264 -8.47 -3.65 14.89
CA THR A 264 -9.73 -3.89 14.17
C THR A 264 -9.51 -4.99 13.14
N GLU A 265 -10.45 -5.92 13.08
CA GLU A 265 -10.55 -6.93 12.02
C GLU A 265 -12.03 -7.13 11.66
N HIS A 266 -12.32 -7.30 10.37
CA HIS A 266 -13.66 -7.62 9.89
C HIS A 266 -13.65 -8.21 8.48
N ASN A 267 -14.82 -8.69 8.06
CA ASN A 267 -15.11 -8.98 6.66
C ASN A 267 -15.31 -7.67 5.89
N GLU A 268 -14.73 -7.63 4.69
CA GLU A 268 -14.90 -6.55 3.73
C GLU A 268 -16.13 -6.77 2.83
N VAL A 269 -16.28 -6.01 1.75
CA VAL A 269 -17.45 -6.08 0.87
C VAL A 269 -17.46 -7.32 -0.04
N ALA A 270 -16.34 -7.68 -0.66
CA ALA A 270 -16.30 -8.86 -1.53
C ALA A 270 -16.20 -10.17 -0.72
N PRO A 271 -16.80 -11.28 -1.19
CA PRO A 271 -16.65 -12.57 -0.54
C PRO A 271 -15.18 -12.94 -0.36
N ALA A 272 -14.84 -13.52 0.80
CA ALA A 272 -13.48 -13.88 1.17
C ALA A 272 -12.48 -12.70 1.30
N GLN A 273 -12.95 -11.46 1.22
CA GLN A 273 -12.18 -10.26 1.53
C GLN A 273 -12.31 -9.92 3.02
N HIS A 274 -11.21 -9.44 3.60
CA HIS A 274 -11.08 -9.06 5.00
C HIS A 274 -10.18 -7.83 5.14
N GLU A 275 -10.27 -7.17 6.29
CA GLU A 275 -9.42 -6.05 6.68
C GLU A 275 -8.78 -6.30 8.05
N ILE A 276 -7.55 -5.80 8.23
CA ILE A 276 -6.93 -5.58 9.53
C ILE A 276 -6.39 -4.14 9.61
N ALA A 277 -6.73 -3.42 10.69
CA ALA A 277 -6.24 -2.08 10.96
C ALA A 277 -5.54 -2.00 12.33
N PRO A 278 -4.26 -1.62 12.39
CA PRO A 278 -3.58 -1.29 13.63
C PRO A 278 -3.88 0.15 14.07
N ILE A 279 -3.68 0.44 15.35
CA ILE A 279 -3.62 1.82 15.83
C ILE A 279 -2.42 2.50 15.16
N TYR A 280 -2.59 3.77 14.78
CA TYR A 280 -1.54 4.57 14.18
C TYR A 280 -0.28 4.64 15.06
N SER A 281 0.87 4.83 14.43
CA SER A 281 2.14 5.15 15.10
C SER A 281 2.93 6.13 14.25
N ASP A 282 4.14 6.51 14.68
CA ASP A 282 5.02 7.30 13.83
C ASP A 282 5.23 6.61 12.46
N ALA A 283 5.40 7.40 11.41
CA ALA A 283 5.44 6.92 10.04
C ALA A 283 6.53 5.86 9.79
N ASN A 284 7.68 5.95 10.49
CA ASN A 284 8.77 5.02 10.33
C ASN A 284 8.42 3.64 10.91
N SER A 285 7.99 3.61 12.17
CA SER A 285 7.51 2.39 12.83
C SER A 285 6.30 1.79 12.12
N ALA A 286 5.37 2.63 11.63
CA ALA A 286 4.19 2.18 10.90
C ALA A 286 4.60 1.45 9.60
N CYS A 287 5.60 1.97 8.87
CA CYS A 287 6.12 1.31 7.66
C CYS A 287 6.69 -0.07 7.95
N ASP A 288 7.52 -0.19 9.00
CA ASP A 288 8.13 -1.47 9.37
C ASP A 288 7.06 -2.47 9.86
N LYS A 289 6.12 -2.02 10.70
CA LYS A 289 5.01 -2.85 11.19
C LYS A 289 4.05 -3.28 10.09
N ASN A 290 3.82 -2.44 9.07
CA ASN A 290 3.01 -2.83 7.90
C ASN A 290 3.67 -3.95 7.10
N GLN A 291 5.00 -3.91 6.88
CA GLN A 291 5.72 -5.00 6.23
C GLN A 291 5.60 -6.31 7.01
N LEU A 292 5.77 -6.26 8.34
CA LEU A 292 5.58 -7.41 9.20
C LEU A 292 4.14 -7.93 9.15
N THR A 293 3.16 -7.04 9.06
CA THR A 293 1.74 -7.40 8.92
C THR A 293 1.49 -8.15 7.61
N MET A 294 1.96 -7.63 6.49
CA MET A 294 1.83 -8.28 5.18
C MET A 294 2.50 -9.66 5.13
N GLU A 295 3.66 -9.80 5.77
CA GLU A 295 4.36 -11.09 5.87
C GLU A 295 3.61 -12.09 6.75
N LEU A 296 3.18 -11.68 7.94
CA LEU A 296 2.48 -12.54 8.88
C LEU A 296 1.09 -12.95 8.38
N LEU A 297 0.40 -12.08 7.65
CA LEU A 297 -0.84 -12.44 6.94
C LEU A 297 -0.64 -13.69 6.07
N LYS A 298 0.45 -13.74 5.28
CA LYS A 298 0.77 -14.89 4.42
C LYS A 298 1.21 -16.11 5.23
N LYS A 299 2.11 -15.93 6.21
CA LYS A 299 2.66 -17.04 7.01
C LYS A 299 1.58 -17.71 7.86
N VAL A 300 0.76 -16.92 8.54
CA VAL A 300 -0.34 -17.44 9.38
C VAL A 300 -1.40 -18.08 8.50
N ALA A 301 -1.75 -17.51 7.35
CA ALA A 301 -2.73 -18.11 6.44
C ALA A 301 -2.31 -19.53 6.02
N ALA A 302 -1.03 -19.72 5.66
CA ALA A 302 -0.49 -21.02 5.28
C ALA A 302 -0.62 -22.07 6.41
N ARG A 303 -0.45 -21.67 7.68
CA ARG A 303 -0.63 -22.58 8.84
C ARG A 303 -2.08 -23.04 9.01
N HIS A 304 -3.04 -22.29 8.46
CA HIS A 304 -4.49 -22.61 8.47
C HIS A 304 -4.97 -23.25 7.15
N GLY A 305 -4.04 -23.67 6.27
CA GLY A 305 -4.35 -24.20 4.95
C GLY A 305 -5.03 -23.19 4.02
N LEU A 306 -4.86 -21.90 4.31
CA LEU A 306 -5.39 -20.78 3.56
C LEU A 306 -4.25 -20.11 2.79
N VAL A 307 -4.60 -19.33 1.77
CA VAL A 307 -3.67 -18.48 1.04
C VAL A 307 -4.16 -17.05 1.13
N CYS A 308 -3.31 -16.16 1.66
CA CYS A 308 -3.56 -14.73 1.70
C CYS A 308 -3.11 -14.07 0.40
N LEU A 309 -4.04 -13.44 -0.31
CA LEU A 309 -3.77 -12.66 -1.51
C LEU A 309 -3.77 -11.18 -1.16
N LEU A 310 -2.64 -10.50 -1.41
CA LEU A 310 -2.48 -9.06 -1.20
C LEU A 310 -2.56 -8.24 -2.49
N HIS A 311 -2.78 -8.89 -3.64
CA HIS A 311 -2.92 -8.20 -4.92
C HIS A 311 -4.15 -7.28 -4.89
N GLU A 312 -4.09 -6.11 -5.52
CA GLU A 312 -5.13 -5.07 -5.44
C GLU A 312 -6.45 -5.47 -6.10
N LYS A 313 -6.38 -6.37 -7.09
CA LYS A 313 -7.54 -6.91 -7.79
C LYS A 313 -7.40 -8.41 -8.09
N PRO A 314 -7.48 -9.30 -7.09
CA PRO A 314 -7.25 -10.73 -7.30
C PRO A 314 -8.33 -11.37 -8.20
N PHE A 315 -9.57 -10.88 -8.11
CA PHE A 315 -10.72 -11.37 -8.86
C PHE A 315 -11.42 -10.23 -9.60
N ALA A 316 -11.75 -10.45 -10.87
CA ALA A 316 -12.48 -9.47 -11.67
C ALA A 316 -13.96 -9.38 -11.25
N GLY A 317 -14.57 -8.21 -11.37
CA GLY A 317 -16.01 -8.02 -11.14
C GLY A 317 -16.47 -7.94 -9.68
N VAL A 318 -15.55 -8.05 -8.70
CA VAL A 318 -15.81 -7.82 -7.27
C VAL A 318 -14.90 -6.71 -6.72
N ASN A 319 -15.12 -6.22 -5.49
CA ASN A 319 -14.26 -5.22 -4.85
C ASN A 319 -12.78 -5.65 -4.87
N GLY A 320 -11.90 -4.65 -5.02
CA GLY A 320 -10.45 -4.86 -4.92
C GLY A 320 -9.96 -4.57 -3.51
N SER A 321 -8.71 -4.93 -3.23
CA SER A 321 -8.08 -4.69 -1.93
C SER A 321 -7.29 -3.37 -1.93
N GLY A 322 -7.70 -2.45 -1.07
CA GLY A 322 -7.00 -1.19 -0.80
C GLY A 322 -5.98 -1.30 0.35
N LYS A 323 -5.21 -0.22 0.52
CA LYS A 323 -4.56 0.06 1.80
C LYS A 323 -4.71 1.53 2.16
N HIS A 324 -5.75 1.88 2.92
CA HIS A 324 -5.94 3.29 3.27
C HIS A 324 -4.82 3.78 4.18
N ASP A 325 -4.22 4.91 3.83
CA ASP A 325 -3.10 5.52 4.57
C ASP A 325 -3.64 6.72 5.36
N ASN A 326 -3.94 6.51 6.64
CA ASN A 326 -4.42 7.58 7.52
C ASN A 326 -3.24 8.40 8.05
N TRP A 327 -3.07 9.61 7.52
CA TRP A 327 -1.92 10.49 7.79
C TRP A 327 -2.30 11.71 8.64
N SER A 328 -1.51 11.99 9.67
CA SER A 328 -1.63 13.19 10.51
C SER A 328 -0.29 13.65 11.08
N LEU A 329 -0.27 14.78 11.79
CA LEU A 329 0.94 15.38 12.36
C LEU A 329 0.77 15.58 13.86
N ALA A 330 1.66 15.01 14.66
CA ALA A 330 1.63 15.14 16.12
C ALA A 330 2.92 15.78 16.65
N THR A 331 2.79 16.73 17.57
CA THR A 331 3.92 17.25 18.35
C THR A 331 4.37 16.22 19.39
N ASP A 332 5.62 16.32 19.83
CA ASP A 332 6.15 15.60 20.99
C ASP A 332 5.43 15.93 22.31
N THR A 333 4.71 17.05 22.37
CA THR A 333 3.82 17.42 23.49
C THR A 333 2.42 16.78 23.40
N GLY A 334 2.11 16.05 22.32
CA GLY A 334 0.85 15.33 22.12
C GLY A 334 -0.26 16.09 21.40
N GLU A 335 0.04 17.27 20.83
CA GLU A 335 -0.90 18.06 20.04
C GLU A 335 -1.00 17.50 18.61
N ASN A 336 -2.22 17.32 18.09
CA ASN A 336 -2.44 16.97 16.68
C ASN A 336 -2.73 18.25 15.87
N LEU A 337 -1.86 18.56 14.91
CA LEU A 337 -1.89 19.80 14.13
C LEU A 337 -3.00 19.82 13.06
N LEU A 338 -3.60 18.68 12.76
CA LEU A 338 -4.77 18.53 11.88
C LEU A 338 -6.08 18.39 12.65
N LYS A 339 -6.07 18.59 13.97
CA LYS A 339 -7.28 18.60 14.78
C LYS A 339 -7.90 20.02 14.77
N PRO A 340 -9.13 20.20 14.27
CA PRO A 340 -9.73 21.52 14.11
C PRO A 340 -10.09 22.19 15.44
N GLY A 341 -10.40 21.40 16.48
CA GLY A 341 -10.85 21.91 17.78
C GLY A 341 -12.37 22.15 17.82
N SER A 342 -12.85 22.86 18.84
CA SER A 342 -14.29 23.16 19.00
C SER A 342 -14.77 24.32 18.14
N THR A 343 -13.88 25.24 17.75
CA THR A 343 -14.16 26.41 16.91
C THR A 343 -13.18 26.45 15.74
N PRO A 344 -13.37 25.60 14.71
CA PRO A 344 -12.39 25.40 13.64
C PRO A 344 -12.05 26.70 12.87
N SER A 345 -13.04 27.58 12.67
CA SER A 345 -12.87 28.88 12.01
C SER A 345 -11.95 29.85 12.77
N GLN A 346 -11.74 29.64 14.07
CA GLN A 346 -10.88 30.47 14.92
C GLN A 346 -9.50 29.82 15.15
N ASN A 347 -9.31 28.56 14.75
CA ASN A 347 -8.06 27.85 14.91
C ASN A 347 -7.12 28.16 13.73
N ALA A 348 -6.47 29.32 13.78
CA ALA A 348 -5.62 29.80 12.71
C ALA A 348 -4.40 28.89 12.41
N GLN A 349 -3.88 28.19 13.43
CA GLN A 349 -2.83 27.18 13.24
C GLN A 349 -3.37 26.04 12.37
N PHE A 350 -4.49 25.42 12.76
CA PHE A 350 -5.13 24.36 11.98
C PHE A 350 -5.43 24.81 10.54
N LEU A 351 -5.98 26.01 10.36
CA LEU A 351 -6.30 26.54 9.03
C LEU A 351 -5.06 26.70 8.16
N LEU A 352 -3.92 27.09 8.72
CA LEU A 352 -2.65 27.18 7.99
C LEU A 352 -2.14 25.80 7.57
N PHE A 353 -2.19 24.81 8.46
CA PHE A 353 -1.81 23.43 8.12
C PHE A 353 -2.76 22.84 7.06
N LEU A 354 -4.06 23.13 7.16
CA LEU A 354 -5.06 22.74 6.16
C LEU A 354 -4.80 23.41 4.80
N ALA A 355 -4.49 24.71 4.79
CA ALA A 355 -4.14 25.44 3.57
C ALA A 355 -2.88 24.87 2.90
N ALA A 356 -1.85 24.56 3.69
CA ALA A 356 -0.62 23.93 3.21
C ALA A 356 -0.90 22.56 2.58
N PHE A 357 -1.73 21.74 3.24
CA PHE A 357 -2.13 20.44 2.70
C PHE A 357 -2.89 20.57 1.36
N ILE A 358 -3.87 21.47 1.29
CA ILE A 358 -4.67 21.69 0.07
C ILE A 358 -3.80 22.18 -1.08
N LYS A 359 -2.92 23.15 -0.81
CA LYS A 359 -1.95 23.67 -1.79
C LYS A 359 -1.03 22.56 -2.29
N GLY A 360 -0.44 21.78 -1.40
CA GLY A 360 0.48 20.71 -1.76
C GLY A 360 -0.18 19.62 -2.61
N VAL A 361 -1.42 19.23 -2.28
CA VAL A 361 -2.17 18.24 -3.08
C VAL A 361 -2.54 18.80 -4.45
N ASP A 362 -3.00 20.06 -4.54
CA ASP A 362 -3.35 20.68 -5.82
C ASP A 362 -2.12 20.85 -6.73
N GLU A 363 -1.01 21.34 -6.17
CA GLU A 363 0.23 21.58 -6.91
C GLU A 363 0.92 20.27 -7.33
N TYR A 364 0.84 19.20 -6.55
CA TYR A 364 1.60 17.95 -6.80
C TYR A 364 0.70 16.72 -7.02
N GLN A 365 -0.53 16.92 -7.49
CA GLN A 365 -1.50 15.86 -7.77
C GLN A 365 -0.94 14.72 -8.65
N GLU A 366 -0.14 15.03 -9.66
CA GLU A 366 0.43 13.99 -10.52
C GLU A 366 1.44 13.12 -9.77
N MET A 367 2.22 13.71 -8.85
CA MET A 367 3.18 12.98 -8.01
C MET A 367 2.46 12.08 -7.00
N LEU A 368 1.33 12.54 -6.44
CA LEU A 368 0.47 11.72 -5.58
C LEU A 368 -0.11 10.52 -6.34
N ARG A 369 -0.53 10.70 -7.61
CA ARG A 369 -0.93 9.57 -8.46
C ARG A 369 0.25 8.64 -8.77
N CYS A 370 1.45 9.18 -9.00
CA CYS A 370 2.65 8.40 -9.27
C CYS A 370 3.05 7.49 -8.11
N CYS A 371 3.00 7.98 -6.87
CA CYS A 371 3.52 7.23 -5.71
C CYS A 371 2.74 5.96 -5.35
N VAL A 372 1.52 5.83 -5.86
CA VAL A 372 0.64 4.65 -5.73
C VAL A 372 0.54 3.85 -7.04
N SER A 373 1.39 4.14 -8.03
CA SER A 373 1.36 3.45 -9.32
C SER A 373 1.98 2.07 -9.24
N TYR A 374 1.20 1.09 -9.66
CA TYR A 374 1.61 -0.32 -9.72
C TYR A 374 0.70 -1.03 -10.71
N PRO A 375 1.19 -1.98 -11.51
CA PRO A 375 0.37 -2.71 -12.48
C PRO A 375 -0.89 -3.30 -11.85
N GLY A 376 -0.77 -3.92 -10.65
CA GLY A 376 -1.91 -4.46 -9.92
C GLY A 376 -2.94 -3.40 -9.52
N ASN A 377 -2.50 -2.22 -9.07
CA ASN A 377 -3.37 -1.13 -8.61
C ASN A 377 -4.13 -0.45 -9.77
N ASP A 378 -3.58 -0.46 -10.99
CA ASP A 378 -4.28 0.05 -12.18
C ASP A 378 -5.58 -0.73 -12.49
N HIS A 379 -5.71 -1.97 -12.01
CA HIS A 379 -6.94 -2.76 -12.12
C HIS A 379 -7.95 -2.48 -11.01
N ARG A 380 -7.57 -1.73 -9.97
CA ARG A 380 -8.41 -1.45 -8.81
C ARG A 380 -9.07 -0.07 -8.93
N LEU A 381 -8.29 0.97 -9.25
CA LEU A 381 -8.76 2.36 -9.23
C LEU A 381 -9.93 2.62 -10.20
N GLY A 382 -10.89 3.46 -9.77
CA GLY A 382 -12.00 3.91 -10.62
C GLY A 382 -13.27 3.05 -10.60
N GLY A 383 -13.43 2.14 -9.64
CA GLY A 383 -14.67 1.39 -9.44
C GLY A 383 -14.68 0.56 -8.16
N ASN A 384 -15.86 0.06 -7.78
CA ASN A 384 -16.06 -0.81 -6.61
C ASN A 384 -15.38 -0.29 -5.34
N GLU A 385 -15.73 0.93 -4.92
CA GLU A 385 -15.21 1.64 -3.74
C GLU A 385 -13.76 2.11 -3.80
N ALA A 386 -13.00 1.75 -4.84
CA ALA A 386 -11.69 2.36 -5.07
C ALA A 386 -11.82 3.75 -5.71
N PRO A 387 -11.09 4.77 -5.24
CA PRO A 387 -11.17 6.12 -5.80
C PRO A 387 -10.76 6.15 -7.29
N PRO A 388 -11.29 7.10 -8.08
CA PRO A 388 -10.83 7.33 -9.45
C PRO A 388 -9.39 7.85 -9.47
N ALA A 389 -8.77 7.84 -10.65
CA ALA A 389 -7.42 8.37 -10.86
C ALA A 389 -7.31 9.91 -10.78
N ILE A 390 -8.41 10.60 -10.49
CA ILE A 390 -8.50 12.06 -10.38
C ILE A 390 -8.29 12.42 -8.91
N ILE A 391 -7.14 12.99 -8.56
CA ILE A 391 -6.86 13.48 -7.21
C ILE A 391 -7.85 14.59 -6.85
N SER A 392 -8.46 14.49 -5.68
CA SER A 392 -9.32 15.51 -5.10
C SER A 392 -9.38 15.35 -3.59
N ILE A 393 -9.70 16.44 -2.89
CA ILE A 393 -9.85 16.47 -1.44
C ILE A 393 -11.33 16.55 -1.07
N PHE A 394 -11.76 15.64 -0.21
CA PHE A 394 -13.02 15.73 0.50
C PHE A 394 -12.80 16.38 1.87
N LEU A 395 -13.45 17.53 2.12
CA LEU A 395 -13.40 18.22 3.42
C LEU A 395 -14.69 18.07 4.23
N GLY A 396 -15.80 17.81 3.55
CA GLY A 396 -17.15 17.87 4.13
C GLY A 396 -17.67 19.30 4.28
N ASP A 397 -18.96 19.41 4.55
CA ASP A 397 -19.70 20.67 4.42
C ASP A 397 -19.23 21.77 5.37
N GLU A 398 -18.93 21.45 6.63
CA GLU A 398 -18.50 22.44 7.64
C GLU A 398 -17.18 23.11 7.25
N LEU A 399 -16.14 22.33 6.96
CA LEU A 399 -14.85 22.89 6.57
C LEU A 399 -14.92 23.60 5.23
N THR A 400 -15.70 23.09 4.27
CA THR A 400 -15.91 23.79 3.00
C THR A 400 -16.59 25.14 3.21
N ALA A 401 -17.61 25.24 4.07
CA ALA A 401 -18.26 26.51 4.38
C ALA A 401 -17.31 27.50 5.07
N ILE A 402 -16.42 27.04 5.96
CA ILE A 402 -15.39 27.88 6.57
C ILE A 402 -14.43 28.45 5.51
N LEU A 403 -13.99 27.60 4.57
CA LEU A 403 -13.12 28.02 3.47
C LEU A 403 -13.83 29.04 2.56
N ASP A 404 -15.10 28.80 2.22
CA ASP A 404 -15.90 29.72 1.41
C ASP A 404 -16.06 31.08 2.10
N SER A 405 -16.29 31.10 3.41
CA SER A 405 -16.35 32.34 4.20
C SER A 405 -15.04 33.12 4.15
N ILE A 406 -13.89 32.44 4.26
CA ILE A 406 -12.57 33.06 4.14
C ILE A 406 -12.37 33.65 2.74
N ILE A 407 -12.65 32.89 1.68
CA ILE A 407 -12.51 33.32 0.28
C ILE A 407 -13.42 34.51 -0.04
N GLN A 408 -14.65 34.52 0.49
CA GLN A 408 -15.63 35.58 0.21
C GLN A 408 -15.48 36.80 1.15
N GLY A 409 -14.63 36.72 2.17
CA GLY A 409 -14.50 37.75 3.21
C GLY A 409 -15.79 37.95 4.02
N THR A 410 -16.57 36.89 4.23
CA THR A 410 -17.84 36.93 4.97
C THR A 410 -17.71 36.29 6.35
N GLU A 411 -18.58 36.67 7.30
CA GLU A 411 -18.62 35.98 8.58
C GLU A 411 -19.13 34.54 8.38
N TYR A 412 -18.42 33.58 8.97
CA TYR A 412 -18.89 32.20 9.00
C TYR A 412 -20.11 32.08 9.91
N VAL A 413 -21.20 31.53 9.35
CA VAL A 413 -22.42 31.21 10.10
C VAL A 413 -22.41 29.72 10.43
N ASP A 414 -22.45 29.40 11.72
CA ASP A 414 -22.34 28.03 12.21
C ASP A 414 -23.44 27.13 11.63
N ILE A 415 -23.04 26.04 10.96
CA ILE A 415 -23.98 25.02 10.50
C ILE A 415 -24.49 24.29 11.75
N THR A 416 -25.74 24.58 12.15
CA THR A 416 -26.29 24.07 13.40
C THR A 416 -26.27 22.54 13.41
N LYS A 417 -25.54 21.93 14.35
CA LYS A 417 -25.58 20.47 14.59
C LYS A 417 -27.02 20.04 14.83
N LYS A 418 -27.60 19.31 13.89
CA LYS A 418 -28.94 18.74 14.04
C LYS A 418 -28.85 17.54 14.98
N LYS A 419 -29.88 17.34 15.79
CA LYS A 419 -30.02 16.13 16.60
C LYS A 419 -30.82 15.11 15.80
N LEU A 420 -30.36 13.86 15.78
CA LEU A 420 -31.13 12.77 15.17
C LEU A 420 -32.16 12.27 16.18
N THR A 421 -33.43 12.61 15.95
CA THR A 421 -34.54 12.04 16.73
C THR A 421 -34.89 10.67 16.17
N ILE A 422 -34.33 9.61 16.75
CA ILE A 422 -34.77 8.24 16.47
C ILE A 422 -36.02 8.00 17.31
N GLY A 423 -37.15 7.65 16.69
CA GLY A 423 -38.47 7.52 17.32
C GLY A 423 -38.62 6.32 18.28
N VAL A 424 -37.62 6.10 19.13
CA VAL A 424 -37.56 5.06 20.16
C VAL A 424 -37.09 5.73 21.45
N ASP A 425 -38.02 5.95 22.38
CA ASP A 425 -37.82 6.73 23.61
C ASP A 425 -36.73 6.20 24.56
N THR A 426 -36.24 4.97 24.33
CA THR A 426 -35.22 4.31 25.16
C THR A 426 -33.80 4.50 24.65
N LEU A 427 -33.58 5.15 23.50
CA LEU A 427 -32.25 5.35 22.94
C LEU A 427 -31.64 6.69 23.39
N PRO A 428 -30.33 6.71 23.69
CA PRO A 428 -29.63 7.97 23.94
C PRO A 428 -29.69 8.86 22.69
N GLU A 429 -29.79 10.19 22.90
CA GLU A 429 -29.69 11.16 21.81
C GLU A 429 -28.36 10.95 21.06
N ILE A 430 -28.42 10.73 19.75
CA ILE A 430 -27.23 10.59 18.90
C ILE A 430 -26.95 11.95 18.25
N PRO A 431 -25.85 12.64 18.59
CA PRO A 431 -25.46 13.85 17.90
C PRO A 431 -25.13 13.52 16.44
N GLN A 432 -25.67 14.29 15.49
CA GLN A 432 -25.27 14.16 14.09
C GLN A 432 -23.90 14.83 13.91
N ASP A 433 -22.97 14.10 13.29
CA ASP A 433 -21.71 14.70 12.83
C ASP A 433 -22.01 15.75 11.74
N THR A 434 -21.19 16.80 11.70
CA THR A 434 -21.34 17.95 10.79
C THR A 434 -20.88 17.65 9.36
N THR A 435 -20.23 16.52 9.15
CA THR A 435 -19.75 16.04 7.85
C THR A 435 -20.15 14.59 7.65
N ASP A 436 -20.70 14.27 6.48
CA ASP A 436 -20.90 12.88 6.04
C ASP A 436 -19.58 12.32 5.48
N ARG A 437 -19.45 10.99 5.36
CA ARG A 437 -18.24 10.36 4.82
C ARG A 437 -18.39 10.09 3.32
N ASN A 438 -17.44 10.55 2.51
CA ASN A 438 -17.39 10.23 1.09
C ASN A 438 -16.35 9.14 0.80
N ARG A 439 -16.79 7.92 0.48
CA ARG A 439 -15.93 6.77 0.17
C ARG A 439 -15.18 6.87 -1.17
N THR A 440 -15.65 7.72 -2.08
CA THR A 440 -15.15 7.78 -3.47
C THR A 440 -13.98 8.75 -3.66
N SER A 441 -13.69 9.59 -2.66
CA SER A 441 -12.62 10.57 -2.72
C SER A 441 -11.23 9.93 -2.48
N PRO A 442 -10.21 10.30 -3.27
CA PRO A 442 -8.82 9.89 -3.05
C PRO A 442 -8.27 10.30 -1.68
N LEU A 443 -8.51 11.55 -1.26
CA LEU A 443 -8.00 12.13 -0.02
C LEU A 443 -9.17 12.70 0.77
N ALA A 444 -9.50 12.12 1.91
CA ALA A 444 -10.62 12.58 2.73
C ALA A 444 -10.16 13.05 4.10
N PHE A 445 -10.61 14.22 4.50
CA PHE A 445 -10.49 14.67 5.87
C PHE A 445 -11.48 13.90 6.75
N THR A 446 -10.97 13.13 7.71
CA THR A 446 -11.79 12.27 8.58
C THR A 446 -11.80 12.76 10.03
N GLY A 447 -11.82 14.09 10.19
CA GLY A 447 -12.04 14.81 11.46
C GLY A 447 -10.77 15.31 12.14
N ASN A 448 -9.66 14.57 12.07
CA ASN A 448 -8.38 14.96 12.66
C ASN A 448 -7.15 14.44 11.90
N LYS A 449 -7.36 13.97 10.67
CA LYS A 449 -6.37 13.33 9.81
C LYS A 449 -6.89 13.31 8.37
N PHE A 450 -6.00 13.06 7.42
CA PHE A 450 -6.36 12.77 6.04
C PHE A 450 -6.19 11.28 5.74
N GLU A 451 -7.18 10.69 5.10
CA GLU A 451 -7.17 9.30 4.67
C GLU A 451 -6.88 9.24 3.17
N PHE A 452 -5.73 8.68 2.80
CA PHE A 452 -5.34 8.50 1.40
C PHE A 452 -5.69 7.09 0.91
N ARG A 453 -6.69 6.99 0.02
CA ARG A 453 -7.33 5.71 -0.36
C ARG A 453 -6.78 5.04 -1.61
N MET A 454 -5.92 5.74 -2.35
CA MET A 454 -5.45 5.25 -3.65
C MET A 454 -4.34 4.20 -3.54
N LEU A 455 -3.74 4.04 -2.36
CA LEU A 455 -2.66 3.08 -2.17
C LEU A 455 -3.16 1.63 -2.32
N GLY A 456 -2.44 0.83 -3.09
CA GLY A 456 -2.74 -0.58 -3.30
C GLY A 456 -2.39 -1.47 -2.10
N SER A 457 -3.14 -2.56 -1.90
CA SER A 457 -2.95 -3.52 -0.81
C SER A 457 -1.58 -4.20 -0.79
N SER A 458 -0.86 -4.33 -1.91
CA SER A 458 0.48 -4.95 -1.93
C SER A 458 1.62 -3.95 -1.72
N GLN A 459 1.36 -2.65 -1.86
CA GLN A 459 2.40 -1.63 -1.89
C GLN A 459 2.86 -1.21 -0.48
N SER A 460 4.14 -0.91 -0.32
CA SER A 460 4.67 -0.27 0.89
C SER A 460 4.08 1.14 1.11
N ILE A 461 3.68 1.44 2.35
CA ILE A 461 3.19 2.77 2.74
C ILE A 461 4.29 3.84 2.77
N ALA A 462 5.57 3.47 2.65
CA ALA A 462 6.67 4.45 2.68
C ALA A 462 6.60 5.44 1.50
N SER A 463 6.26 4.96 0.30
CA SER A 463 6.19 5.80 -0.91
C SER A 463 5.16 6.95 -0.80
N PRO A 464 3.88 6.70 -0.46
CA PRO A 464 2.92 7.80 -0.29
C PRO A 464 3.30 8.73 0.86
N ASN A 465 3.79 8.19 1.98
CA ASN A 465 4.21 9.02 3.12
C ASN A 465 5.41 9.92 2.78
N VAL A 466 6.37 9.44 1.98
CA VAL A 466 7.45 10.29 1.45
C VAL A 466 6.88 11.46 0.66
N VAL A 467 5.92 11.21 -0.24
CA VAL A 467 5.32 12.30 -1.04
C VAL A 467 4.53 13.26 -0.15
N LEU A 468 3.62 12.76 0.69
CA LEU A 468 2.80 13.58 1.60
C LEU A 468 3.65 14.45 2.52
N ASN A 469 4.70 13.87 3.12
CA ASN A 469 5.61 14.62 3.98
C ASN A 469 6.38 15.70 3.19
N THR A 470 6.82 15.38 1.97
CA THR A 470 7.61 16.30 1.15
C THR A 470 6.79 17.48 0.66
N ILE A 471 5.58 17.24 0.13
CA ILE A 471 4.70 18.32 -0.34
C ILE A 471 4.31 19.21 0.84
N MET A 472 3.97 18.61 1.98
CA MET A 472 3.62 19.37 3.19
C MET A 472 4.79 20.23 3.67
N ALA A 473 6.01 19.68 3.69
CA ALA A 473 7.20 20.42 4.08
C ALA A 473 7.51 21.58 3.13
N GLU A 474 7.32 21.39 1.82
CA GLU A 474 7.50 22.47 0.84
C GLU A 474 6.51 23.61 1.05
N GLU A 475 5.24 23.30 1.29
CA GLU A 475 4.23 24.33 1.51
C GLU A 475 4.43 25.08 2.82
N LEU A 476 4.73 24.35 3.91
CA LEU A 476 5.05 24.97 5.18
C LEU A 476 6.32 25.83 5.12
N ARG A 477 7.34 25.42 4.35
CA ARG A 477 8.54 26.23 4.09
C ARG A 477 8.18 27.55 3.41
N GLN A 478 7.39 27.51 2.34
CA GLN A 478 6.96 28.71 1.63
C GLN A 478 6.15 29.63 2.55
N PHE A 479 5.27 29.08 3.37
CA PHE A 479 4.46 29.85 4.31
C PHE A 479 5.33 30.48 5.41
N ALA A 480 6.26 29.73 5.98
CA ALA A 480 7.22 30.24 6.96
C ALA A 480 8.06 31.37 6.36
N ASP A 481 8.58 31.21 5.14
CA ASP A 481 9.41 32.21 4.46
C ASP A 481 8.68 33.54 4.20
N ILE A 482 7.34 33.51 4.09
CA ILE A 482 6.47 34.69 3.97
C ILE A 482 6.21 35.30 5.35
N LEU A 483 5.75 34.49 6.30
CA LEU A 483 5.29 34.95 7.61
C LEU A 483 6.42 35.44 8.52
N GLU A 484 7.61 34.83 8.44
CA GLU A 484 8.80 35.26 9.21
C GLU A 484 9.27 36.67 8.84
N LYS A 485 8.92 37.15 7.64
CA LYS A 485 9.31 38.49 7.13
C LYS A 485 8.20 39.52 7.25
N ALA A 486 7.05 39.13 7.79
CA ALA A 486 5.89 40.02 7.91
C ALA A 486 6.06 41.00 9.08
N ASP A 487 5.76 42.28 8.83
CA ASP A 487 5.72 43.29 9.90
C ASP A 487 4.55 43.06 10.86
N ASP A 488 3.40 42.61 10.33
CA ASP A 488 2.25 42.17 11.10
C ASP A 488 1.88 40.73 10.71
N PHE A 489 2.15 39.81 11.64
CA PHE A 489 1.88 38.39 11.48
C PHE A 489 0.39 38.10 11.21
N GLN A 490 -0.54 38.78 11.90
CA GLN A 490 -1.96 38.45 11.80
C GLN A 490 -2.53 38.85 10.44
N SER A 491 -2.23 40.05 9.96
CA SER A 491 -2.66 40.50 8.62
C SER A 491 -2.02 39.64 7.51
N ALA A 492 -0.73 39.31 7.64
CA ALA A 492 -0.04 38.47 6.66
C ALA A 492 -0.62 37.05 6.63
N LEU A 493 -0.93 36.48 7.79
CA LEU A 493 -1.57 35.17 7.90
C LEU A 493 -2.95 35.14 7.25
N GLN A 494 -3.79 36.14 7.51
CA GLN A 494 -5.12 36.24 6.89
C GLN A 494 -5.03 36.35 5.37
N THR A 495 -4.11 37.18 4.87
CA THR A 495 -3.86 37.34 3.43
C THR A 495 -3.38 36.03 2.81
N LEU A 496 -2.41 35.36 3.45
CA LEU A 496 -1.87 34.09 2.98
C LEU A 496 -2.95 33.00 2.90
N LEU A 497 -3.79 32.87 3.92
CA LEU A 497 -4.89 31.91 3.95
C LEU A 497 -5.91 32.21 2.84
N HIS A 498 -6.35 33.47 2.73
CA HIS A 498 -7.27 33.91 1.69
C HIS A 498 -6.75 33.58 0.29
N ASP A 499 -5.52 34.00 -0.01
CA ASP A 499 -4.92 33.82 -1.34
C ASP A 499 -4.69 32.35 -1.67
N THR A 500 -4.26 31.56 -0.68
CA THR A 500 -4.04 30.12 -0.85
C THR A 500 -5.36 29.39 -1.12
N PHE A 501 -6.39 29.59 -0.29
CA PHE A 501 -7.67 28.92 -0.50
C PHE A 501 -8.31 29.36 -1.82
N THR A 502 -8.20 30.64 -2.18
CA THR A 502 -8.71 31.15 -3.46
C THR A 502 -8.03 30.48 -4.64
N ALA A 503 -6.70 30.33 -4.60
CA ALA A 503 -5.93 29.75 -5.70
C ALA A 503 -6.11 28.23 -5.84
N HIS A 504 -6.25 27.51 -4.72
CA HIS A 504 -6.20 26.04 -4.71
C HIS A 504 -7.55 25.35 -4.45
N GLN A 505 -8.66 26.08 -4.32
CA GLN A 505 -10.01 25.50 -4.13
C GLN A 505 -10.45 24.51 -5.23
N ARG A 506 -9.82 24.54 -6.42
CA ARG A 506 -10.18 23.65 -7.55
C ARG A 506 -10.03 22.16 -7.22
N ILE A 507 -9.14 21.80 -6.29
CA ILE A 507 -8.88 20.40 -5.88
C ILE A 507 -9.95 19.86 -4.92
N ILE A 508 -10.77 20.73 -4.34
CA ILE A 508 -11.78 20.37 -3.35
C ILE A 508 -13.04 19.87 -4.08
N PHE A 509 -13.49 18.67 -3.72
CA PHE A 509 -14.68 18.06 -4.27
C PHE A 509 -15.38 17.17 -3.24
N ASN A 510 -16.61 17.56 -2.86
CA ASN A 510 -17.43 16.84 -1.89
C ASN A 510 -18.44 15.86 -2.51
N GLY A 511 -18.52 15.79 -3.85
CA GLY A 511 -19.51 14.98 -4.57
C GLY A 511 -19.06 13.55 -4.90
N ASN A 512 -19.87 12.83 -5.67
CA ASN A 512 -19.55 11.47 -6.10
C ASN A 512 -18.43 11.45 -7.15
N GLY A 513 -17.29 10.85 -6.80
CA GLY A 513 -16.11 10.75 -7.67
C GLY A 513 -16.28 9.82 -8.88
N TYR A 514 -17.31 8.97 -8.91
CA TYR A 514 -17.55 8.04 -10.01
C TYR A 514 -18.40 8.59 -11.15
N ASP A 515 -19.10 9.70 -10.92
CA ASP A 515 -20.00 10.24 -11.92
C ASP A 515 -19.22 10.82 -13.10
N GLU A 516 -19.68 10.55 -14.33
CA GLU A 516 -19.09 11.12 -15.54
C GLU A 516 -19.09 12.67 -15.49
N SER A 517 -20.05 13.27 -14.78
CA SER A 517 -20.07 14.72 -14.53
C SER A 517 -18.84 15.19 -13.76
N TRP A 518 -18.31 14.40 -12.83
CA TRP A 518 -17.07 14.73 -12.14
C TRP A 518 -15.87 14.67 -13.08
N VAL A 519 -15.81 13.69 -13.97
CA VAL A 519 -14.72 13.59 -14.97
C VAL A 519 -14.66 14.84 -15.86
N GLN A 520 -15.82 15.31 -16.34
CA GLN A 520 -15.90 16.51 -17.17
C GLN A 520 -15.58 17.78 -16.36
N GLU A 521 -16.06 17.86 -15.12
CA GLU A 521 -15.83 18.99 -14.23
C GLU A 521 -14.36 19.09 -13.80
N ALA A 522 -13.74 17.98 -13.41
CA ALA A 522 -12.31 17.90 -13.09
C ALA A 522 -11.45 18.36 -14.27
N LYS A 523 -11.79 17.95 -15.49
CA LYS A 523 -11.13 18.43 -16.71
C LYS A 523 -11.30 19.94 -16.90
N ARG A 524 -12.51 20.49 -16.67
CA ARG A 524 -12.77 21.94 -16.73
C ARG A 524 -11.93 22.71 -15.70
N ARG A 525 -11.73 22.13 -14.51
CA ARG A 525 -10.89 22.68 -13.42
C ARG A 525 -9.39 22.53 -13.67
N GLY A 526 -8.99 21.75 -14.67
CA GLY A 526 -7.58 21.47 -14.97
C GLY A 526 -6.95 20.43 -14.04
N LEU A 527 -7.74 19.56 -13.43
CA LEU A 527 -7.25 18.43 -12.64
C LEU A 527 -6.77 17.30 -13.56
N ALA A 528 -5.67 16.67 -13.18
CA ALA A 528 -5.07 15.55 -13.87
C ALA A 528 -5.94 14.29 -13.74
N ASN A 529 -6.05 13.53 -14.83
CA ASN A 529 -6.71 12.23 -14.87
C ASN A 529 -5.78 11.21 -15.54
N LEU A 530 -4.79 10.74 -14.80
CA LEU A 530 -3.76 9.83 -15.28
C LEU A 530 -4.15 8.40 -14.89
N ARG A 531 -4.83 7.71 -15.81
CA ARG A 531 -5.62 6.50 -15.50
C ARG A 531 -4.76 5.32 -15.06
N ASP A 532 -3.63 5.12 -15.71
CA ASP A 532 -2.74 3.98 -15.47
C ASP A 532 -1.30 4.41 -15.17
N THR A 533 -0.48 3.42 -14.80
CA THR A 533 0.95 3.60 -14.50
C THR A 533 1.69 4.25 -15.67
N VAL A 534 1.41 3.86 -16.92
CA VAL A 534 2.13 4.37 -18.10
C VAL A 534 1.83 5.85 -18.34
N ASP A 535 0.59 6.29 -18.12
CA ASP A 535 0.20 7.69 -18.29
C ASP A 535 0.76 8.60 -17.19
N CYS A 536 0.87 8.13 -15.95
CA CYS A 536 1.34 8.98 -14.85
C CYS A 536 2.86 9.02 -14.71
N MET A 537 3.60 7.96 -15.03
CA MET A 537 5.05 7.91 -14.82
C MET A 537 5.86 9.08 -15.41
N PRO A 538 5.53 9.67 -16.58
CA PRO A 538 6.25 10.85 -17.06
C PRO A 538 6.29 11.99 -16.04
N ALA A 539 5.23 12.16 -15.24
CA ALA A 539 5.19 13.19 -14.21
C ALA A 539 6.22 12.95 -13.10
N TYR A 540 6.64 11.70 -12.85
CA TYR A 540 7.63 11.38 -11.82
C TYR A 540 8.97 12.13 -12.05
N ILE A 541 9.33 12.38 -13.31
CA ILE A 541 10.56 13.07 -13.72
C ILE A 541 10.30 14.48 -14.26
N ASP A 542 9.11 15.04 -14.04
CA ASP A 542 8.85 16.44 -14.35
C ASP A 542 9.77 17.34 -13.53
N LYS A 543 10.22 18.44 -14.13
CA LYS A 543 11.11 19.39 -13.47
C LYS A 543 10.57 19.87 -12.12
N LYS A 544 9.26 20.13 -12.03
CA LYS A 544 8.56 20.53 -10.78
C LYS A 544 8.80 19.50 -9.66
N ASN A 545 8.68 18.22 -9.98
CA ASN A 545 8.80 17.13 -9.01
C ASN A 545 10.27 16.84 -8.69
N ILE A 546 11.17 16.87 -9.67
CA ILE A 546 12.62 16.78 -9.42
C ILE A 546 13.08 17.91 -8.51
N ASP A 547 12.69 19.15 -8.79
CA ASP A 547 13.05 20.32 -8.00
C ASP A 547 12.52 20.21 -6.56
N LEU A 548 11.30 19.67 -6.37
CA LEU A 548 10.72 19.42 -5.04
C LEU A 548 11.62 18.49 -4.19
N PHE A 549 11.93 17.29 -4.69
CA PHE A 549 12.69 16.31 -3.90
C PHE A 549 14.17 16.70 -3.72
N THR A 550 14.77 17.32 -4.74
CA THR A 550 16.19 17.73 -4.69
C THR A 550 16.40 18.92 -3.77
N ARG A 551 15.49 19.91 -3.77
CA ARG A 551 15.54 21.08 -2.87
C ARG A 551 15.54 20.67 -1.39
N HIS A 552 14.73 19.67 -1.06
CA HIS A 552 14.63 19.12 0.30
C HIS A 552 15.67 18.04 0.61
N ALA A 553 16.59 17.75 -0.33
CA ALA A 553 17.60 16.71 -0.20
C ALA A 553 17.02 15.33 0.19
N ILE A 554 15.81 15.01 -0.29
CA ILE A 554 15.14 13.74 -0.03
C ILE A 554 15.63 12.70 -1.03
N LEU A 555 15.58 13.06 -2.32
CA LEU A 555 16.15 12.31 -3.43
C LEU A 555 16.91 13.26 -4.37
N THR A 556 18.00 12.76 -4.93
CA THR A 556 18.71 13.39 -6.04
C THR A 556 17.98 13.13 -7.36
N GLU A 557 18.25 13.95 -8.38
CA GLU A 557 17.70 13.74 -9.72
C GLU A 557 18.03 12.34 -10.26
N THR A 558 19.27 11.87 -10.05
CA THR A 558 19.69 10.53 -10.48
C THR A 558 18.89 9.42 -9.78
N GLU A 559 18.64 9.54 -8.48
CA GLU A 559 17.81 8.59 -7.75
C GLU A 559 16.34 8.62 -8.21
N MET A 560 15.81 9.78 -8.57
CA MET A 560 14.45 9.88 -9.12
C MET A 560 14.33 9.23 -10.50
N ARG A 561 15.28 9.50 -11.40
CA ARG A 561 15.32 8.88 -12.73
C ARG A 561 15.46 7.36 -12.62
N ALA A 562 16.28 6.87 -11.71
CA ALA A 562 16.42 5.43 -11.46
C ALA A 562 15.10 4.79 -11.01
N ARG A 563 14.37 5.42 -10.09
CA ARG A 563 13.05 4.92 -9.64
C ARG A 563 12.02 4.92 -10.77
N TYR A 564 12.02 5.96 -11.60
CA TYR A 564 11.19 6.02 -12.79
C TYR A 564 11.44 4.83 -13.74
N GLU A 565 12.70 4.52 -14.05
CA GLU A 565 13.03 3.36 -14.89
C GLU A 565 12.62 2.03 -14.23
N ILE A 566 12.83 1.87 -12.92
CA ILE A 566 12.40 0.67 -12.19
C ILE A 566 10.89 0.47 -12.27
N HIS A 567 10.09 1.53 -12.15
CA HIS A 567 8.64 1.45 -12.25
C HIS A 567 8.20 0.98 -13.64
N LEU A 568 8.79 1.52 -14.70
CA LEU A 568 8.49 1.13 -16.08
C LEU A 568 8.93 -0.30 -16.39
N GLU A 569 10.14 -0.67 -15.98
CA GLU A 569 10.67 -2.02 -16.14
C GLU A 569 9.78 -3.05 -15.42
N ASN A 570 9.37 -2.75 -14.18
CA ASN A 570 8.46 -3.59 -13.42
C ASN A 570 7.10 -3.73 -14.12
N TYR A 571 6.56 -2.65 -14.69
CA TYR A 571 5.30 -2.69 -15.45
C TYR A 571 5.39 -3.65 -16.65
N CYS A 572 6.46 -3.53 -17.44
CA CYS A 572 6.71 -4.41 -18.59
C CYS A 572 6.85 -5.87 -18.14
N LYS A 573 7.63 -6.15 -17.10
CA LYS A 573 7.87 -7.51 -16.59
C LYS A 573 6.60 -8.17 -16.05
N VAL A 574 5.82 -7.46 -15.23
CA VAL A 574 4.56 -7.99 -14.70
C VAL A 574 3.58 -8.30 -15.84
N SER A 575 3.42 -7.35 -16.79
CA SER A 575 2.56 -7.54 -17.96
C SER A 575 2.98 -8.74 -18.82
N ALA A 576 4.29 -8.96 -18.98
CA ALA A 576 4.83 -10.11 -19.70
C ALA A 576 4.56 -11.44 -18.97
N ILE A 577 4.72 -11.48 -17.64
CA ILE A 577 4.47 -12.68 -16.82
C ILE A 577 2.99 -13.07 -16.91
N GLU A 578 2.09 -12.10 -16.76
CA GLU A 578 0.64 -12.32 -16.90
C GLU A 578 0.29 -12.87 -18.29
N ALA A 579 0.77 -12.22 -19.34
CA ALA A 579 0.51 -12.64 -20.72
C ALA A 579 1.01 -14.05 -21.03
N ASN A 580 2.24 -14.38 -20.62
CA ASN A 580 2.81 -15.72 -20.80
C ASN A 580 2.04 -16.78 -20.02
N THR A 581 1.66 -16.48 -18.77
CA THR A 581 0.90 -17.39 -17.92
C THR A 581 -0.47 -17.69 -18.52
N LEU A 582 -1.20 -16.65 -18.96
CA LEU A 582 -2.49 -16.84 -19.64
C LEU A 582 -2.34 -17.63 -20.93
N LEU A 583 -1.31 -17.34 -21.74
CA LEU A 583 -1.05 -18.05 -22.99
C LEU A 583 -0.83 -19.54 -22.74
N GLU A 584 -0.01 -19.88 -21.75
CA GLU A 584 0.23 -21.29 -21.38
C GLU A 584 -1.06 -21.97 -20.91
N MET A 585 -1.80 -21.34 -20.00
CA MET A 585 -3.05 -21.89 -19.46
C MET A 585 -4.13 -22.06 -20.54
N ALA A 586 -4.21 -21.14 -21.50
CA ALA A 586 -5.14 -21.19 -22.62
C ALA A 586 -4.76 -22.31 -23.61
N MET A 587 -3.49 -22.35 -24.04
CA MET A 587 -3.02 -23.28 -25.06
C MET A 587 -2.94 -24.73 -24.55
N ARG A 588 -2.56 -24.94 -23.29
CA ARG A 588 -2.38 -26.29 -22.72
C ARG A 588 -3.58 -26.78 -21.93
N GLY A 589 -4.40 -25.88 -21.39
CA GLY A 589 -5.57 -26.22 -20.58
C GLY A 589 -6.90 -26.00 -21.30
N VAL A 590 -7.24 -24.73 -21.55
CA VAL A 590 -8.58 -24.31 -22.01
C VAL A 590 -8.90 -24.86 -23.40
N LEU A 591 -8.07 -24.55 -24.41
CA LEU A 591 -8.35 -24.95 -25.80
C LEU A 591 -8.44 -26.47 -25.97
N PRO A 592 -7.55 -27.30 -25.37
CA PRO A 592 -7.72 -28.75 -25.40
C PRO A 592 -9.00 -29.24 -24.70
N ALA A 593 -9.40 -28.62 -23.59
CA ALA A 593 -10.65 -28.98 -22.89
C ALA A 593 -11.88 -28.68 -23.76
N VAL A 594 -11.93 -27.50 -24.36
CA VAL A 594 -12.98 -27.07 -25.30
C VAL A 594 -13.05 -28.02 -26.50
N ALA A 595 -11.91 -28.35 -27.11
CA ALA A 595 -11.84 -29.25 -28.25
C ALA A 595 -12.34 -30.66 -27.93
N ARG A 596 -11.94 -31.21 -26.77
CA ARG A 596 -12.44 -32.53 -26.31
C ARG A 596 -13.95 -32.53 -26.09
N TYR A 597 -14.46 -31.54 -25.36
CA TYR A 597 -15.88 -31.42 -25.07
C TYR A 597 -16.72 -31.25 -26.34
N SER A 598 -16.30 -30.37 -27.25
CA SER A 598 -16.93 -30.19 -28.56
C SER A 598 -16.92 -31.49 -29.38
N GLY A 599 -15.81 -32.24 -29.34
CA GLY A 599 -15.71 -33.56 -29.97
C GLY A 599 -16.68 -34.60 -29.39
N ASP A 600 -16.90 -34.60 -28.08
CA ASP A 600 -17.85 -35.51 -27.43
C ASP A 600 -19.31 -35.15 -27.74
N LEU A 601 -19.64 -33.85 -27.78
CA LEU A 601 -20.94 -33.36 -28.27
C LEU A 601 -21.18 -33.78 -29.72
N ALA A 602 -20.17 -33.66 -30.59
CA ALA A 602 -20.26 -34.05 -32.00
C ALA A 602 -20.49 -35.56 -32.16
N LYS A 603 -19.81 -36.40 -31.38
CA LYS A 603 -20.07 -37.86 -31.35
C LYS A 603 -21.49 -38.17 -30.88
N GLY A 604 -21.96 -37.48 -29.84
CA GLY A 604 -23.33 -37.63 -29.34
C GLY A 604 -24.38 -37.26 -30.40
N MET A 605 -24.16 -36.13 -31.09
CA MET A 605 -25.00 -35.68 -32.20
C MET A 605 -25.02 -36.69 -33.35
N ALA A 606 -23.87 -37.21 -33.78
CA ALA A 606 -23.78 -38.21 -34.84
C ALA A 606 -24.57 -39.48 -34.49
N ARG A 607 -24.44 -39.99 -33.26
CA ARG A 607 -25.20 -41.16 -32.79
C ARG A 607 -26.71 -40.92 -32.76
N LYS A 608 -27.15 -39.72 -32.35
CA LYS A 608 -28.58 -39.34 -32.41
C LYS A 608 -29.10 -39.32 -33.84
N GLN A 609 -28.31 -38.81 -34.78
CA GLN A 609 -28.67 -38.78 -36.21
C GLN A 609 -28.74 -40.18 -36.81
N GLU A 610 -27.77 -41.05 -36.51
CA GLU A 610 -27.77 -42.46 -36.93
C GLU A 610 -29.00 -43.22 -36.41
N ALA A 611 -29.44 -42.90 -35.18
CA ALA A 611 -30.64 -43.44 -34.56
C ALA A 611 -31.95 -42.74 -35.01
N GLN A 612 -31.91 -41.87 -36.02
CA GLN A 612 -33.05 -41.14 -36.59
C GLN A 612 -33.72 -40.12 -35.63
N PHE A 613 -32.98 -39.60 -34.65
CA PHE A 613 -33.44 -38.55 -33.72
C PHE A 613 -32.89 -37.15 -34.06
N SER A 614 -32.69 -36.85 -35.35
CA SER A 614 -32.06 -35.61 -35.83
C SER A 614 -32.73 -34.33 -35.34
N ASP A 615 -34.05 -34.33 -35.13
CA ASP A 615 -34.80 -33.16 -34.65
C ASP A 615 -34.53 -32.82 -33.17
N LEU A 616 -33.88 -33.73 -32.42
CA LEU A 616 -33.55 -33.57 -31.00
C LEU A 616 -32.08 -33.17 -30.75
N CYS A 617 -31.37 -32.71 -31.79
CA CYS A 617 -29.95 -32.31 -31.74
C CYS A 617 -29.72 -30.81 -31.55
N ARG A 618 -30.76 -30.04 -31.16
CA ARG A 618 -30.67 -28.57 -31.04
C ARG A 618 -29.60 -28.11 -30.06
N ILE A 619 -29.46 -28.80 -28.93
CA ILE A 619 -28.52 -28.46 -27.86
C ILE A 619 -27.08 -28.65 -28.33
N GLU A 620 -26.76 -29.83 -28.89
CA GLU A 620 -25.42 -30.14 -29.40
C GLU A 620 -25.02 -29.20 -30.51
N LYS A 621 -25.92 -28.93 -31.46
CA LYS A 621 -25.65 -28.02 -32.58
C LYS A 621 -25.27 -26.64 -32.09
N TYR A 622 -26.04 -26.09 -31.15
CA TYR A 622 -25.77 -24.78 -30.56
C TYR A 622 -24.41 -24.74 -29.86
N LEU A 623 -24.14 -25.69 -28.96
CA LEU A 623 -22.88 -25.72 -28.19
C LEU A 623 -21.66 -25.93 -29.08
N ILE A 624 -21.72 -26.85 -30.06
CA ILE A 624 -20.60 -27.07 -31.00
C ILE A 624 -20.29 -25.80 -31.80
N GLN A 625 -21.32 -25.07 -32.23
CA GLN A 625 -21.15 -23.82 -32.97
C GLN A 625 -20.49 -22.74 -32.11
N GLU A 626 -21.02 -22.48 -30.91
CA GLU A 626 -20.49 -21.45 -30.02
C GLU A 626 -19.06 -21.77 -29.56
N LEU A 627 -18.80 -23.01 -29.14
CA LEU A 627 -17.46 -23.47 -28.74
C LEU A 627 -16.46 -23.38 -29.89
N GLY A 628 -16.89 -23.68 -31.13
CA GLY A 628 -16.05 -23.56 -32.31
C GLY A 628 -15.70 -22.11 -32.65
N ILE A 629 -16.67 -21.20 -32.58
CA ILE A 629 -16.47 -19.77 -32.85
C ILE A 629 -15.56 -19.15 -31.78
N GLN A 630 -15.92 -19.28 -30.50
CA GLN A 630 -15.17 -18.68 -29.40
C GLN A 630 -13.79 -19.32 -29.24
N GLY A 631 -13.69 -20.65 -29.39
CA GLY A 631 -12.41 -21.36 -29.35
C GLY A 631 -11.47 -20.97 -30.49
N GLY A 632 -12.00 -20.75 -31.69
CA GLY A 632 -11.22 -20.22 -32.82
C GLY A 632 -10.71 -18.81 -32.56
N GLN A 633 -11.58 -17.92 -32.09
CA GLN A 633 -11.20 -16.55 -31.71
C GLN A 633 -10.14 -16.52 -30.61
N LEU A 634 -10.25 -17.38 -29.59
CA LEU A 634 -9.25 -17.48 -28.54
C LEU A 634 -7.90 -17.93 -29.10
N LEU A 635 -7.88 -18.92 -30.00
CA LEU A 635 -6.65 -19.37 -30.66
C LEU A 635 -6.00 -18.23 -31.46
N ASP A 636 -6.78 -17.48 -32.23
CA ASP A 636 -6.28 -16.35 -33.02
C ASP A 636 -5.67 -15.26 -32.13
N VAL A 637 -6.34 -14.92 -31.01
CA VAL A 637 -5.82 -13.95 -30.03
C VAL A 637 -4.55 -14.48 -29.36
N CYS A 638 -4.51 -15.76 -28.98
CA CYS A 638 -3.31 -16.38 -28.39
C CYS A 638 -2.11 -16.37 -29.35
N GLN A 639 -2.32 -16.66 -30.64
CA GLN A 639 -1.27 -16.57 -31.66
C GLN A 639 -0.78 -15.12 -31.82
N SER A 640 -1.71 -14.17 -31.90
CA SER A 640 -1.37 -12.75 -31.97
C SER A 640 -0.62 -12.26 -30.73
N LEU A 641 -1.02 -12.70 -29.53
CA LEU A 641 -0.36 -12.39 -28.27
C LEU A 641 1.06 -12.97 -28.22
N SER A 642 1.25 -14.23 -28.63
CA SER A 642 2.56 -14.86 -28.74
C SER A 642 3.49 -14.06 -29.65
N GLN A 643 3.00 -13.67 -30.82
CA GLN A 643 3.79 -12.87 -31.77
C GLN A 643 4.11 -11.47 -31.22
N ALA A 644 3.19 -10.85 -30.48
CA ALA A 644 3.42 -9.56 -29.84
C ALA A 644 4.46 -9.67 -28.72
N LEU A 645 4.46 -10.76 -27.93
CA LEU A 645 5.48 -11.02 -26.91
C LEU A 645 6.87 -11.22 -27.52
N GLU A 646 6.97 -11.95 -28.64
CA GLU A 646 8.23 -12.14 -29.38
C GLU A 646 8.79 -10.82 -29.93
N ASN A 647 7.90 -9.92 -30.37
CA ASN A 647 8.27 -8.60 -30.90
C ASN A 647 8.37 -7.52 -29.82
N ALA A 648 8.15 -7.86 -28.55
CA ALA A 648 8.13 -6.89 -27.48
C ALA A 648 9.53 -6.29 -27.27
N PRO A 649 9.65 -4.97 -27.11
CA PRO A 649 10.92 -4.36 -26.72
C PRO A 649 11.37 -4.87 -25.35
N ALA A 650 12.67 -4.74 -25.07
CA ALA A 650 13.22 -5.10 -23.78
C ALA A 650 12.54 -4.27 -22.67
N ALA A 651 12.31 -4.90 -21.51
CA ALA A 651 11.53 -4.30 -20.44
C ALA A 651 12.16 -3.00 -19.88
N ASP A 652 13.47 -2.86 -19.99
CA ASP A 652 14.27 -1.71 -19.55
C ASP A 652 14.41 -0.61 -20.62
N SER A 653 13.70 -0.72 -21.76
CA SER A 653 13.76 0.27 -22.85
C SER A 653 12.86 1.50 -22.61
N GLY A 654 12.58 1.83 -21.35
CA GLY A 654 11.87 3.04 -20.93
C GLY A 654 10.39 3.08 -21.32
N ILE A 655 9.87 4.30 -21.48
CA ILE A 655 8.41 4.57 -21.58
C ILE A 655 7.75 4.00 -22.84
N ASP A 656 8.47 3.96 -23.95
CA ASP A 656 7.91 3.45 -25.21
C ASP A 656 7.74 1.92 -25.16
N ALA A 657 8.59 1.22 -24.41
CA ALA A 657 8.34 -0.18 -24.08
C ALA A 657 7.06 -0.31 -23.25
N ALA A 658 6.92 0.43 -22.16
CA ALA A 658 5.71 0.37 -21.32
C ALA A 658 4.42 0.66 -22.12
N ARG A 659 4.46 1.62 -23.06
CA ARG A 659 3.35 1.89 -24.00
C ARG A 659 3.04 0.72 -24.93
N TYR A 660 4.06 0.03 -25.44
CA TYR A 660 3.87 -1.19 -26.22
C TYR A 660 3.23 -2.29 -25.38
N TYR A 661 3.74 -2.57 -24.18
CA TYR A 661 3.16 -3.58 -23.28
C TYR A 661 1.71 -3.27 -22.96
N ARG A 662 1.38 -2.03 -22.62
CA ARG A 662 -0.03 -1.62 -22.39
C ARG A 662 -0.90 -1.84 -23.62
N SER A 663 -0.48 -1.33 -24.77
CA SER A 663 -1.33 -1.28 -25.96
C SER A 663 -1.47 -2.63 -26.63
N GLU A 664 -0.39 -3.41 -26.70
CA GLU A 664 -0.34 -4.64 -27.46
C GLU A 664 -0.48 -5.90 -26.59
N ILE A 665 0.20 -5.95 -25.44
CA ILE A 665 0.25 -7.15 -24.59
C ILE A 665 -0.94 -7.21 -23.64
N VAL A 666 -1.16 -6.16 -22.85
CA VAL A 666 -2.24 -6.11 -21.85
C VAL A 666 -3.62 -6.18 -22.53
N THR A 667 -3.85 -5.42 -23.60
CA THR A 667 -5.11 -5.46 -24.37
C THR A 667 -5.46 -6.87 -24.87
N ARG A 668 -4.50 -7.59 -25.44
CA ARG A 668 -4.71 -8.96 -25.94
C ARG A 668 -4.89 -9.97 -24.81
N THR A 669 -4.17 -9.79 -23.71
CA THR A 669 -4.29 -10.63 -22.51
C THR A 669 -5.70 -10.51 -21.92
N GLN A 670 -6.21 -9.28 -21.77
CA GLN A 670 -7.59 -9.02 -21.35
C GLN A 670 -8.58 -9.66 -22.31
N LYS A 671 -8.38 -9.49 -23.63
CA LYS A 671 -9.29 -10.05 -24.62
C LYS A 671 -9.36 -11.58 -24.57
N ALA A 672 -8.22 -12.23 -24.41
CA ALA A 672 -8.17 -13.67 -24.24
C ALA A 672 -8.86 -14.12 -22.94
N GLY A 673 -8.67 -13.39 -21.83
CA GLY A 673 -9.36 -13.64 -20.57
C GLY A 673 -10.88 -13.57 -20.67
N GLU A 674 -11.41 -12.57 -21.39
CA GLU A 674 -12.85 -12.46 -21.69
C GLU A 674 -13.39 -13.68 -22.45
N LEU A 675 -12.67 -14.10 -23.51
CA LEU A 675 -13.07 -15.26 -24.31
C LEU A 675 -13.03 -16.56 -23.50
N ILE A 676 -12.02 -16.72 -22.62
CA ILE A 676 -11.95 -17.87 -21.70
C ILE A 676 -13.15 -17.87 -20.75
N GLY A 677 -13.54 -16.72 -20.20
CA GLY A 677 -14.73 -16.64 -19.33
C GLY A 677 -16.05 -16.97 -20.04
N GLN A 678 -16.17 -16.65 -21.34
CA GLN A 678 -17.31 -17.05 -22.16
C GLN A 678 -17.33 -18.57 -22.37
N LEU A 679 -16.18 -19.18 -22.67
CA LEU A 679 -16.04 -20.63 -22.82
C LEU A 679 -16.32 -21.37 -21.51
N GLU A 680 -15.89 -20.84 -20.36
CA GLU A 680 -16.17 -21.38 -19.02
C GLU A 680 -17.68 -21.57 -18.79
N SER A 681 -18.50 -20.64 -19.30
CA SER A 681 -19.96 -20.66 -19.14
C SER A 681 -20.67 -21.68 -20.05
N LEU A 682 -19.97 -22.23 -21.05
CA LEU A 682 -20.52 -23.16 -22.06
C LEU A 682 -20.03 -24.60 -21.90
N VAL A 683 -18.82 -24.78 -21.37
CA VAL A 683 -18.19 -26.10 -21.20
C VAL A 683 -18.76 -26.78 -19.95
N ASP A 684 -19.00 -28.09 -20.04
CA ASP A 684 -19.43 -28.88 -18.88
C ASP A 684 -18.40 -28.79 -17.74
N ALA A 685 -18.87 -28.65 -16.50
CA ALA A 685 -18.01 -28.47 -15.33
C ALA A 685 -17.02 -29.62 -15.13
N LYS A 686 -17.35 -30.85 -15.57
CA LYS A 686 -16.41 -32.00 -15.50
C LYS A 686 -15.31 -31.94 -16.54
N ALA A 687 -15.53 -31.24 -17.64
CA ALA A 687 -14.55 -31.04 -18.71
C ALA A 687 -13.69 -29.79 -18.49
N TRP A 688 -14.18 -28.82 -17.71
CA TRP A 688 -13.47 -27.58 -17.43
C TRP A 688 -12.27 -27.82 -16.50
N PRO A 689 -11.06 -27.32 -16.85
CA PRO A 689 -9.83 -27.73 -16.16
C PRO A 689 -9.48 -26.89 -14.92
N TYR A 690 -10.19 -25.80 -14.64
CA TYR A 690 -9.82 -24.85 -13.58
C TYR A 690 -11.00 -24.56 -12.63
N PRO A 691 -10.75 -24.31 -11.34
CA PRO A 691 -11.80 -23.82 -10.44
C PRO A 691 -12.43 -22.52 -10.93
N THR A 692 -13.75 -22.44 -10.87
CA THR A 692 -14.55 -21.24 -11.19
C THR A 692 -14.45 -20.21 -10.06
N TYR A 693 -14.90 -18.98 -10.30
CA TYR A 693 -14.96 -17.98 -9.23
C TYR A 693 -15.89 -18.40 -8.08
N ALA A 694 -16.96 -19.14 -8.36
CA ALA A 694 -17.83 -19.67 -7.31
C ALA A 694 -17.08 -20.68 -6.42
N ASP A 695 -16.27 -21.55 -7.02
CA ASP A 695 -15.44 -22.51 -6.27
C ASP A 695 -14.40 -21.80 -5.40
N ILE A 696 -13.85 -20.68 -5.88
CA ILE A 696 -12.78 -19.95 -5.19
C ILE A 696 -13.32 -19.05 -4.08
N LEU A 697 -14.24 -18.13 -4.40
CA LEU A 697 -14.73 -17.09 -3.50
C LEU A 697 -15.54 -17.64 -2.32
N PHE A 698 -16.12 -18.85 -2.47
CA PHE A 698 -16.87 -19.53 -1.42
C PHE A 698 -16.15 -20.78 -0.87
N SER A 699 -14.84 -20.91 -1.12
CA SER A 699 -14.03 -22.06 -0.68
C SER A 699 -13.76 -22.14 0.82
N VAL A 700 -13.81 -21.00 1.52
CA VAL A 700 -13.43 -20.85 2.94
C VAL A 700 -14.62 -20.88 3.87
#